data_AF-A0A966DT05-F1
#
_entry.id   AF-A0A966DT05-F1
#
_cell.length_a   1.000
_cell.length_b   1.000
_cell.length_c   1.000
_cell.angle_alpha   90.00
_cell.angle_beta   90.00
_cell.angle_gamma   90.00
#
_symmetry.space_group_name_H-M   'P 1'
#
loop_
_entity.id
_entity.type
_entity.pdbx_description
1 polymer ?
#
loop_
_entity_poly.entity_id
_entity_poly.type
_entity_poly.pdbx_seq_one_letter_code
_entity_poly.pdbx_strand_id
1 'polypeptide(L)'
;MEITNTLELAGDVIITSVLNLRPDIRQQFICEETDFVVTRPQGRARSLVIEREVAEFLETFRQPITFAQAITLFSKQKEMDADAFLRDIEDSVKLLLKARFLIVSGSHLAADYSLVAGQVVGDVTISHGINIMDDTEIYRCHDPDHKQMVMKIAKSEGDERTENLIKREFDILSVAPHPLTPYPHRIGKYQNRSFLLMDWCDGQDILTVANQLRNANRDVYPFNPLKDLVVHILRAYEWLHQAKIIHGDIHPNNCLTTREGNIHIIDFGLSLYIVGNDALACHERTGVPYFYDPSFATAYLNHTTPRMADEGTDLYSLAALSFFLLTGHHYLPFRLTHEHFYEQIKSEPQRSFHAVGVPSWWEIEAVLSKALSKDEKERFSSVREFADALAILHFTPGESKKIVQKANPTASLAAIARYQTKGLDFDWPLPAPTAPVHFGGAGIAYALLKCAEKGKDQAVLSDADIWITRAKESKMLQAYQDESMGLTSEVAAPGSLHYGKLGVCVCEALIAYARWDYTVLNQTLADVCHLALTSSNDFDLTYGKPGSLLGCALLLATIPDDPLLPMKHSILETGEQLVSAITTALQSLGQIATNNILVDLGMAHGWAGALYAIMKWAETTQTLPHPTVEDYLNELIQCSILTAEGRSWPIRTNTPHRKTERFMGSWCKGSTGFVHLFGLAAQLFNKPDYLEIAGEAADFTFTAPQNGASLCCGDAGMAYAQLSMFQRTREDKYVGRAQVLADRAANSELKLAGSLYKGRLGVHLLLLDMENPLAARMPFFD
;
A
#
# COMPACT_ATOMS: atom_id res chain seq x y z
N MET A 1 42.44 -0.45 -0.07
CA MET A 1 43.02 0.84 -0.50
C MET A 1 43.71 1.42 0.73
N GLU A 2 44.99 1.79 0.65
CA GLU A 2 45.69 2.40 1.78
C GLU A 2 45.25 3.87 1.94
N ILE A 3 45.09 4.33 3.18
CA ILE A 3 44.64 5.69 3.56
C ILE A 3 45.58 6.80 3.03
N THR A 4 46.77 6.43 2.59
CA THR A 4 47.83 7.28 2.04
C THR A 4 47.68 7.59 0.55
N ASN A 5 46.83 6.87 -0.18
CA ASN A 5 46.66 7.09 -1.62
C ASN A 5 45.98 8.42 -1.92
N THR A 6 46.43 9.08 -2.98
CA THR A 6 45.77 10.25 -3.56
C THR A 6 44.53 9.81 -4.32
N LEU A 7 43.38 10.35 -3.94
CA LEU A 7 42.08 10.06 -4.54
C LEU A 7 41.62 11.23 -5.40
N GLU A 8 40.86 10.93 -6.44
CA GLU A 8 40.15 11.91 -7.27
C GLU A 8 38.75 11.40 -7.64
N LEU A 9 37.82 12.31 -7.92
CA LEU A 9 36.54 11.96 -8.54
C LEU A 9 36.79 11.43 -9.95
N ALA A 10 36.13 10.32 -10.32
CA ALA A 10 36.18 9.86 -11.70
C ALA A 10 35.65 10.94 -12.67
N GLY A 11 36.26 11.07 -13.84
CA GLY A 11 36.04 12.21 -14.75
C GLY A 11 34.62 12.35 -15.28
N ASP A 12 33.83 11.27 -15.26
CA ASP A 12 32.43 11.23 -15.67
C ASP A 12 31.44 11.42 -14.51
N VAL A 13 31.91 11.71 -13.29
CA VAL A 13 31.05 11.90 -12.12
C VAL A 13 30.32 13.24 -12.16
N ILE A 14 29.00 13.17 -12.15
CA ILE A 14 28.10 14.31 -12.05
C ILE A 14 27.52 14.36 -10.64
N ILE A 15 27.62 15.50 -9.98
CA ILE A 15 26.97 15.80 -8.69
C ILE A 15 25.99 16.94 -8.96
N THR A 16 24.71 16.76 -8.64
CA THR A 16 23.68 17.78 -8.88
C THR A 16 22.63 17.77 -7.78
N SER A 17 22.05 18.93 -7.46
CA SER A 17 20.94 19.00 -6.50
C SER A 17 19.72 18.24 -7.04
N VAL A 18 18.97 17.56 -6.16
CA VAL A 18 17.69 16.94 -6.55
C VAL A 18 16.68 17.94 -7.10
N LEU A 19 16.76 19.22 -6.73
CA LEU A 19 15.92 20.28 -7.28
C LEU A 19 16.16 20.52 -8.78
N ASN A 20 17.38 20.24 -9.24
CA ASN A 20 17.77 20.41 -10.65
C ASN A 20 17.42 19.19 -11.50
N LEU A 21 17.00 18.08 -10.88
CA LEU A 21 16.54 16.91 -11.62
C LEU A 21 15.17 17.20 -12.23
N ARG A 22 14.94 16.68 -13.42
CA ARG A 22 13.61 16.72 -14.02
C ARG A 22 12.61 16.00 -13.08
N PRO A 23 11.35 16.46 -12.99
CA PRO A 23 10.37 15.92 -12.04
C PRO A 23 10.17 14.40 -12.14
N ASP A 24 10.24 13.84 -13.35
CA ASP A 24 10.15 12.40 -13.65
C ASP A 24 11.32 11.59 -13.06
N ILE A 25 12.49 12.20 -12.95
CA ILE A 25 13.69 11.58 -12.36
C ILE A 25 13.70 11.80 -10.85
N ARG A 26 13.35 13.00 -10.38
CA ARG A 26 13.30 13.34 -8.94
C ARG A 26 12.35 12.43 -8.17
N GLN A 27 11.21 12.06 -8.75
CA GLN A 27 10.24 11.13 -8.13
C GLN A 27 10.72 9.68 -8.02
N GLN A 28 11.85 9.33 -8.65
CA GLN A 28 12.44 7.98 -8.55
C GLN A 28 13.30 7.81 -7.29
N PHE A 29 13.58 8.90 -6.58
CA PHE A 29 14.41 8.92 -5.38
C PHE A 29 13.57 9.33 -4.16
N ILE A 30 13.82 8.69 -3.02
CA ILE A 30 13.36 9.19 -1.71
C ILE A 30 14.46 10.12 -1.22
N CYS A 31 14.20 11.43 -1.25
CA CYS A 31 15.19 12.47 -0.98
C CYS A 31 14.52 13.73 -0.41
N GLU A 32 15.22 14.45 0.47
CA GLU A 32 14.84 15.78 0.94
C GLU A 32 15.20 16.85 -0.10
N GLU A 33 14.61 18.06 -0.01
CA GLU A 33 14.91 19.13 -0.96
C GLU A 33 16.36 19.62 -0.92
N THR A 34 17.05 19.35 0.19
CA THR A 34 18.44 19.69 0.45
C THR A 34 19.45 18.70 -0.13
N ASP A 35 18.99 17.54 -0.60
CA ASP A 35 19.88 16.46 -1.03
C ASP A 35 20.52 16.70 -2.42
N PHE A 36 21.51 15.87 -2.73
CA PHE A 36 22.20 15.83 -4.01
C PHE A 36 22.19 14.42 -4.57
N VAL A 37 22.28 14.30 -5.89
CA VAL A 37 22.51 13.03 -6.58
C VAL A 37 23.90 13.03 -7.19
N VAL A 38 24.66 11.99 -6.90
CA VAL A 38 25.94 11.66 -7.54
C VAL A 38 25.75 10.50 -8.50
N THR A 39 26.20 10.64 -9.74
CA THR A 39 26.01 9.62 -10.79
C THR A 39 27.21 9.52 -11.73
N ARG A 40 27.40 8.34 -12.31
CA ARG A 40 28.38 8.05 -13.36
C ARG A 40 27.65 7.53 -14.59
N PRO A 41 27.37 8.38 -15.58
CA PRO A 41 26.61 7.98 -16.77
C PRO A 41 27.25 6.82 -17.54
N GLN A 42 28.57 6.62 -17.40
CA GLN A 42 29.32 5.57 -18.08
C GLN A 42 29.73 4.40 -17.15
N GLY A 43 29.25 4.39 -15.90
CA GLY A 43 29.52 3.32 -14.94
C GLY A 43 28.36 2.35 -14.80
N ARG A 44 28.63 1.12 -14.31
CA ARG A 44 27.59 0.19 -13.84
C ARG A 44 27.03 0.57 -12.46
N ALA A 45 27.64 1.57 -11.80
CA ALA A 45 27.25 2.04 -10.48
C ALA A 45 25.97 2.88 -10.55
N ARG A 46 25.04 2.61 -9.62
CA ARG A 46 23.79 3.37 -9.48
C ARG A 46 24.09 4.81 -9.10
N SER A 47 23.25 5.74 -9.56
CA SER A 47 23.17 7.08 -8.98
C SER A 47 22.84 7.00 -7.49
N LEU A 48 23.61 7.68 -6.65
CA LEU A 48 23.38 7.72 -5.19
C LEU A 48 22.79 9.08 -4.82
N VAL A 49 21.79 9.08 -3.95
CA VAL A 49 21.39 10.29 -3.23
C VAL A 49 22.33 10.43 -2.04
N ILE A 50 22.90 11.61 -1.89
CA ILE A 50 23.83 11.95 -0.81
C ILE A 50 23.38 13.25 -0.16
N GLU A 51 23.61 13.36 1.14
CA GLU A 51 23.38 14.58 1.89
C GLU A 51 24.26 15.72 1.33
N ARG A 52 23.80 16.95 1.53
CA ARG A 52 24.48 18.15 1.06
C ARG A 52 25.93 18.21 1.52
N GLU A 53 26.18 17.87 2.78
CA GLU A 53 27.49 17.89 3.42
C GLU A 53 28.45 16.92 2.73
N VAL A 54 27.97 15.74 2.36
CA VAL A 54 28.76 14.73 1.61
C VAL A 54 29.01 15.18 0.18
N ALA A 55 28.03 15.82 -0.48
CA ALA A 55 28.19 16.36 -1.83
C ALA A 55 29.23 17.47 -1.88
N GLU A 56 29.18 18.41 -0.92
CA GLU A 56 30.16 19.48 -0.79
C GLU A 56 31.55 18.94 -0.43
N PHE A 57 31.62 17.89 0.40
CA PHE A 57 32.88 17.19 0.69
C PHE A 57 33.46 16.50 -0.54
N LEU A 58 32.64 15.85 -1.37
CA LEU A 58 33.10 15.18 -2.59
C LEU A 58 33.75 16.14 -3.59
N GLU A 59 33.30 17.38 -3.66
CA GLU A 59 33.88 18.39 -4.54
C GLU A 59 35.36 18.70 -4.19
N THR A 60 35.82 18.39 -2.97
CA THR A 60 37.25 18.50 -2.62
C THR A 60 38.15 17.53 -3.40
N PHE A 61 37.57 16.43 -3.91
CA PHE A 61 38.28 15.41 -4.71
C PHE A 61 38.24 15.69 -6.21
N ARG A 62 37.76 16.87 -6.66
CA ARG A 62 37.93 17.29 -8.07
C ARG A 62 39.40 17.48 -8.46
N GLN A 63 40.26 17.67 -7.47
CA GLN A 63 41.71 17.65 -7.61
C GLN A 63 42.26 16.46 -6.82
N PRO A 64 43.36 15.84 -7.28
CA PRO A 64 43.99 14.74 -6.57
C PRO A 64 44.37 15.16 -5.14
N ILE A 65 43.78 14.52 -4.13
CA ILE A 65 44.03 14.83 -2.72
C ILE A 65 43.99 13.56 -1.87
N THR A 66 44.74 13.52 -0.77
CA THR A 66 44.62 12.40 0.19
C THR A 66 43.37 12.57 1.04
N PHE A 67 42.79 11.45 1.47
CA PHE A 67 41.55 11.47 2.26
C PHE A 67 41.68 12.29 3.56
N ALA A 68 42.80 12.16 4.27
CA ALA A 68 43.07 12.91 5.51
C ALA A 68 43.18 14.43 5.27
N GLN A 69 43.79 14.84 4.15
CA GLN A 69 43.88 16.26 3.78
C GLN A 69 42.51 16.83 3.41
N ALA A 70 41.69 16.07 2.67
CA ALA A 70 40.33 16.47 2.32
C ALA A 70 39.48 16.74 3.57
N ILE A 71 39.50 15.84 4.56
CA ILE A 71 38.79 16.04 5.83
C ILE A 71 39.30 17.28 6.56
N THR A 72 40.61 17.43 6.68
CA THR A 72 41.21 18.58 7.38
C THR A 72 40.80 19.92 6.74
N LEU A 73 40.81 19.99 5.41
CA LEU A 73 40.41 21.18 4.66
C LEU A 73 38.93 21.47 4.82
N PHE A 74 38.08 20.46 4.64
CA PHE A 74 36.63 20.61 4.70
C PHE A 74 36.15 20.99 6.10
N SER A 75 36.63 20.30 7.15
CA SER A 75 36.25 20.58 8.53
C SER A 75 36.69 21.97 8.97
N LYS A 76 37.86 22.45 8.51
CA LYS A 76 38.32 23.83 8.77
C LYS A 76 37.45 24.86 8.05
N GLN A 77 37.04 24.59 6.80
CA GLN A 77 36.19 25.49 6.03
C GLN A 77 34.79 25.63 6.63
N LYS A 78 34.28 24.56 7.25
CA LYS A 78 32.93 24.49 7.83
C LYS A 78 32.88 24.72 9.35
N GLU A 79 34.01 25.05 9.97
CA GLU A 79 34.14 25.26 11.42
C GLU A 79 33.57 24.10 12.26
N MET A 80 33.87 22.86 11.86
CA MET A 80 33.37 21.63 12.51
C MET A 80 34.50 20.72 13.02
N ASP A 81 34.17 19.81 13.93
CA ASP A 81 35.11 18.81 14.46
C ASP A 81 35.40 17.73 13.42
N ALA A 82 36.69 17.53 13.10
CA ALA A 82 37.13 16.63 12.06
C ALA A 82 36.88 15.14 12.39
N ASP A 83 37.02 14.76 13.67
CA ASP A 83 36.83 13.38 14.11
C ASP A 83 35.34 13.00 14.15
N ALA A 84 34.47 13.94 14.56
CA ALA A 84 33.02 13.77 14.49
C ALA A 84 32.56 13.64 13.04
N PHE A 85 32.99 14.57 12.17
CA PHE A 85 32.62 14.52 10.75
C PHE A 85 33.08 13.22 10.08
N LEU A 86 34.30 12.75 10.36
CA LEU A 86 34.81 11.48 9.85
C LEU A 86 33.91 10.30 10.24
N ARG A 87 33.45 10.24 11.50
CA ARG A 87 32.55 9.18 11.98
C ARG A 87 31.21 9.22 11.26
N ASP A 88 30.70 10.41 10.98
CA ASP A 88 29.40 10.60 10.33
C ASP A 88 29.42 10.20 8.84
N ILE A 89 30.55 10.39 8.15
CA ILE A 89 30.65 10.10 6.69
C ILE A 89 31.31 8.77 6.35
N GLU A 90 31.80 8.01 7.33
CA GLU A 90 32.65 6.83 7.11
C GLU A 90 32.01 5.81 6.16
N ASP A 91 30.73 5.51 6.38
CA ASP A 91 29.98 4.54 5.58
C ASP A 91 29.66 5.06 4.17
N SER A 92 29.32 6.35 4.05
CA SER A 92 29.11 7.03 2.77
C SER A 92 30.37 7.00 1.90
N VAL A 93 31.54 7.22 2.50
CA VAL A 93 32.83 7.17 1.79
C VAL A 93 33.18 5.76 1.35
N LYS A 94 32.99 4.74 2.21
CA LYS A 94 33.19 3.34 1.82
C LYS A 94 32.32 2.96 0.63
N LEU A 95 31.07 3.43 0.61
CA LEU A 95 30.13 3.20 -0.49
C LEU A 95 30.61 3.88 -1.78
N LEU A 96 31.08 5.13 -1.71
CA LEU A 96 31.58 5.88 -2.86
C LEU A 96 32.83 5.26 -3.49
N LEU A 97 33.73 4.72 -2.66
CA LEU A 97 34.90 3.96 -3.12
C LEU A 97 34.49 2.64 -3.78
N LYS A 98 33.56 1.89 -3.17
CA LYS A 98 33.05 0.62 -3.71
C LYS A 98 32.34 0.82 -5.05
N ALA A 99 31.58 1.89 -5.17
CA ALA A 99 30.86 2.27 -6.38
C ALA A 99 31.74 3.03 -7.41
N ARG A 100 33.05 3.15 -7.13
CA ARG A 100 34.04 3.77 -8.03
C ARG A 100 33.71 5.23 -8.39
N PHE A 101 33.07 5.99 -7.50
CA PHE A 101 32.93 7.44 -7.66
C PHE A 101 34.25 8.16 -7.34
N LEU A 102 34.97 7.63 -6.35
CA LEU A 102 36.35 8.02 -6.01
C LEU A 102 37.30 6.94 -6.52
N ILE A 103 38.34 7.36 -7.23
CA ILE A 103 39.36 6.49 -7.83
C ILE A 103 40.76 6.91 -7.37
N VAL A 104 41.75 6.01 -7.48
CA VAL A 104 43.16 6.41 -7.31
C VAL A 104 43.54 7.29 -8.49
N SER A 105 44.18 8.43 -8.20
CA SER A 105 44.68 9.31 -9.24
C SER A 105 45.64 8.57 -10.19
N GLY A 106 45.39 8.67 -11.50
CA GLY A 106 46.15 7.97 -12.54
C GLY A 106 45.69 6.54 -12.87
N SER A 107 44.54 6.09 -12.37
CA SER A 107 43.94 4.81 -12.79
C SER A 107 43.25 4.90 -14.17
N HIS A 108 43.27 3.80 -14.97
CA HIS A 108 42.77 3.71 -16.35
C HIS A 108 41.24 3.89 -16.54
N LEU A 109 40.53 4.48 -15.57
CA LEU A 109 39.08 4.68 -15.58
C LEU A 109 38.64 6.04 -16.16
N ALA A 110 39.55 6.80 -16.78
CA ALA A 110 39.22 8.00 -17.54
C ALA A 110 38.67 7.61 -18.93
N ALA A 111 37.43 8.02 -19.20
CA ALA A 111 36.59 7.55 -20.29
C ALA A 111 36.97 8.10 -21.68
N ASP A 112 37.71 7.30 -22.46
CA ASP A 112 37.76 7.40 -23.93
C ASP A 112 37.68 5.99 -24.55
N TYR A 113 37.02 5.86 -25.70
CA TYR A 113 37.02 4.61 -26.47
C TYR A 113 38.43 4.30 -26.96
N SER A 114 38.88 3.05 -26.77
CA SER A 114 40.23 2.65 -27.20
C SER A 114 40.39 2.54 -28.72
N LEU A 115 39.28 2.44 -29.47
CA LEU A 115 39.26 2.39 -30.93
C LEU A 115 38.53 3.60 -31.51
N VAL A 116 39.03 4.12 -32.63
CA VAL A 116 38.48 5.32 -33.30
C VAL A 116 37.74 4.98 -34.59
N ALA A 117 36.85 5.88 -35.03
CA ALA A 117 36.17 5.77 -36.32
C ALA A 117 37.18 5.66 -37.48
N GLY A 118 36.95 4.73 -38.40
CA GLY A 118 37.82 4.43 -39.53
C GLY A 118 38.96 3.45 -39.22
N GLN A 119 39.18 3.09 -37.96
CA GLN A 119 40.19 2.10 -37.58
C GLN A 119 39.77 0.70 -38.04
N VAL A 120 40.72 -0.07 -38.57
CA VAL A 120 40.49 -1.45 -39.03
C VAL A 120 40.92 -2.44 -37.95
N VAL A 121 40.02 -3.37 -37.59
CA VAL A 121 40.26 -4.44 -36.62
C VAL A 121 39.91 -5.78 -37.27
N GLY A 122 40.93 -6.56 -37.61
CA GLY A 122 40.73 -7.73 -38.47
C GLY A 122 40.38 -7.29 -39.90
N ASP A 123 39.21 -7.70 -40.40
CA ASP A 123 38.65 -7.31 -41.71
C ASP A 123 37.50 -6.29 -41.59
N VAL A 124 37.19 -5.80 -40.37
CA VAL A 124 36.08 -4.86 -40.15
C VAL A 124 36.59 -3.45 -39.88
N THR A 125 35.82 -2.45 -40.30
CA THR A 125 36.12 -1.03 -40.06
C THR A 125 35.21 -0.50 -38.96
N ILE A 126 35.81 0.07 -37.90
CA ILE A 126 35.08 0.72 -36.80
C ILE A 126 34.39 1.96 -37.31
N SER A 127 33.12 2.13 -36.94
CA SER A 127 32.31 3.28 -37.33
C SER A 127 32.26 4.30 -36.21
N HIS A 128 31.82 3.85 -35.02
CA HIS A 128 31.83 4.62 -33.79
C HIS A 128 31.62 3.68 -32.59
N GLY A 129 31.99 4.15 -31.40
CA GLY A 129 31.66 3.48 -30.14
C GLY A 129 30.16 3.58 -29.82
N ILE A 130 29.58 2.49 -29.32
CA ILE A 130 28.17 2.38 -28.91
C ILE A 130 28.07 2.51 -27.38
N ASN A 131 28.85 1.69 -26.66
CA ASN A 131 28.82 1.68 -25.19
C ASN A 131 30.19 1.28 -24.61
N ILE A 132 30.50 1.83 -23.43
CA ILE A 132 31.69 1.47 -22.64
C ILE A 132 31.20 0.87 -21.32
N MET A 133 31.64 -0.35 -21.01
CA MET A 133 31.36 -1.02 -19.75
C MET A 133 32.63 -1.16 -18.89
N ASP A 134 32.52 -1.68 -17.68
CA ASP A 134 33.66 -1.87 -16.77
C ASP A 134 34.73 -2.82 -17.36
N ASP A 135 34.31 -3.83 -18.13
CA ASP A 135 35.13 -4.93 -18.64
C ASP A 135 35.27 -4.94 -20.18
N THR A 136 34.35 -4.28 -20.89
CA THR A 136 34.22 -4.37 -22.35
C THR A 136 33.87 -3.04 -23.00
N GLU A 137 34.15 -2.92 -24.29
CA GLU A 137 33.75 -1.82 -25.16
C GLU A 137 32.94 -2.38 -26.33
N ILE A 138 31.88 -1.69 -26.71
CA ILE A 138 30.99 -2.09 -27.79
C ILE A 138 31.08 -1.07 -28.92
N TYR A 139 31.33 -1.54 -30.13
CA TYR A 139 31.49 -0.71 -31.33
C TYR A 139 30.54 -1.14 -32.43
N ARG A 140 30.06 -0.15 -33.20
CA ARG A 140 29.45 -0.41 -34.50
C ARG A 140 30.57 -0.51 -35.53
N CYS A 141 30.50 -1.51 -36.40
CA CYS A 141 31.47 -1.72 -37.46
C CYS A 141 30.80 -2.20 -38.76
N HIS A 142 31.58 -2.23 -39.84
CA HIS A 142 31.14 -2.79 -41.11
C HIS A 142 32.17 -3.80 -41.63
N ASP A 143 31.69 -4.85 -42.29
CA ASP A 143 32.54 -5.78 -43.04
C ASP A 143 32.99 -5.16 -44.38
N PRO A 144 33.83 -5.86 -45.17
CA PRO A 144 34.24 -5.41 -46.50
C PRO A 144 33.08 -5.23 -47.49
N ASP A 145 31.95 -5.89 -47.28
CA ASP A 145 30.74 -5.81 -48.10
C ASP A 145 29.76 -4.71 -47.60
N HIS A 146 30.21 -3.86 -46.67
CA HIS A 146 29.43 -2.79 -46.02
C HIS A 146 28.24 -3.27 -45.18
N LYS A 147 28.17 -4.55 -44.81
CA LYS A 147 27.18 -5.07 -43.87
C LYS A 147 27.49 -4.55 -42.47
N GLN A 148 26.46 -4.07 -41.78
CA GLN A 148 26.59 -3.57 -40.40
C GLN A 148 26.73 -4.71 -39.40
N MET A 149 27.62 -4.51 -38.43
CA MET A 149 27.95 -5.47 -37.38
C MET A 149 28.25 -4.77 -36.06
N VAL A 150 28.27 -5.58 -35.00
CA VAL A 150 28.69 -5.16 -33.65
C VAL A 150 29.98 -5.89 -33.27
N MET A 151 30.94 -5.14 -32.73
CA MET A 151 32.13 -5.68 -32.11
C MET A 151 32.10 -5.40 -30.60
N LYS A 152 32.10 -6.47 -29.80
CA LYS A 152 32.28 -6.42 -28.34
C LYS A 152 33.71 -6.84 -28.02
N ILE A 153 34.54 -5.95 -27.49
CA ILE A 153 35.97 -6.19 -27.21
C ILE A 153 36.28 -5.99 -25.72
N ALA A 154 37.14 -6.83 -25.16
CA ALA A 154 37.62 -6.66 -23.79
C ALA A 154 38.43 -5.36 -23.62
N LYS A 155 38.31 -4.69 -22.47
CA LYS A 155 39.09 -3.48 -22.17
C LYS A 155 40.56 -3.78 -21.88
N SER A 156 40.80 -4.80 -21.07
CA SER A 156 42.13 -5.16 -20.58
C SER A 156 42.69 -6.37 -21.34
N GLU A 157 43.99 -6.33 -21.61
CA GLU A 157 44.72 -7.45 -22.19
C GLU A 157 44.77 -8.63 -21.20
N GLY A 158 44.46 -9.83 -21.67
CA GLY A 158 44.58 -11.06 -20.85
C GLY A 158 43.57 -11.20 -19.71
N ASP A 159 42.45 -10.49 -19.73
CA ASP A 159 41.36 -10.69 -18.76
C ASP A 159 40.60 -12.00 -19.03
N GLU A 160 41.11 -13.11 -18.48
CA GLU A 160 40.55 -14.45 -18.67
C GLU A 160 39.06 -14.55 -18.34
N ARG A 161 38.56 -13.77 -17.37
CA ARG A 161 37.13 -13.77 -17.04
C ARG A 161 36.32 -13.25 -18.23
N THR A 162 36.69 -12.09 -18.76
CA THR A 162 36.02 -11.48 -19.90
C THR A 162 36.19 -12.31 -21.17
N GLU A 163 37.36 -12.90 -21.41
CA GLU A 163 37.57 -13.82 -22.54
C GLU A 163 36.60 -15.01 -22.48
N ASN A 164 36.40 -15.59 -21.29
CA ASN A 164 35.46 -16.70 -21.09
C ASN A 164 33.99 -16.29 -21.31
N LEU A 165 33.59 -15.07 -20.92
CA LEU A 165 32.24 -14.55 -21.17
C LEU A 165 31.98 -14.34 -22.66
N ILE A 166 32.94 -13.75 -23.38
CA ILE A 166 32.90 -13.57 -24.84
C ILE A 166 32.80 -14.93 -25.55
N LYS A 167 33.60 -15.91 -25.11
CA LYS A 167 33.53 -17.28 -25.65
C LYS A 167 32.19 -17.93 -25.40
N ARG A 168 31.64 -17.81 -24.20
CA ARG A 168 30.33 -18.35 -23.84
C ARG A 168 29.22 -17.76 -24.70
N GLU A 169 29.23 -16.44 -24.87
CA GLU A 169 28.24 -15.74 -25.69
C GLU A 169 28.21 -16.28 -27.13
N PHE A 170 29.40 -16.47 -27.74
CA PHE A 170 29.52 -17.09 -29.05
C PHE A 170 28.99 -18.53 -29.09
N ASP A 171 29.39 -19.35 -28.11
CA ASP A 171 29.00 -20.77 -28.04
C ASP A 171 27.46 -20.91 -27.92
N ILE A 172 26.82 -20.12 -27.07
CA ILE A 172 25.36 -20.16 -26.86
C ILE A 172 24.60 -19.70 -28.10
N LEU A 173 24.99 -18.56 -28.67
CA LEU A 173 24.37 -18.03 -29.89
C LEU A 173 24.53 -18.99 -31.09
N SER A 174 25.60 -19.80 -31.10
CA SER A 174 25.85 -20.77 -32.18
C SER A 174 24.98 -22.02 -32.09
N VAL A 175 24.47 -22.37 -30.90
CA VAL A 175 23.69 -23.60 -30.66
C VAL A 175 22.26 -23.49 -31.18
N ALA A 176 21.64 -22.31 -31.09
CA ALA A 176 20.28 -22.07 -31.56
C ALA A 176 20.19 -20.75 -32.33
N PRO A 177 20.69 -20.67 -33.58
CA PRO A 177 20.52 -19.48 -34.42
C PRO A 177 19.03 -19.22 -34.68
N HIS A 178 18.58 -17.98 -34.46
CA HIS A 178 17.18 -17.60 -34.63
C HIS A 178 17.05 -16.12 -34.95
N PRO A 179 16.00 -15.69 -35.70
CA PRO A 179 15.80 -14.27 -36.00
C PRO A 179 15.65 -13.34 -34.79
N LEU A 180 15.35 -13.90 -33.60
CA LEU A 180 15.22 -13.12 -32.36
C LEU A 180 16.57 -12.90 -31.65
N THR A 181 17.68 -13.46 -32.14
CA THR A 181 19.01 -13.34 -31.53
C THR A 181 20.06 -12.94 -32.59
N PRO A 182 21.14 -12.23 -32.21
CA PRO A 182 22.19 -11.89 -33.15
C PRO A 182 22.94 -13.15 -33.60
N TYR A 183 23.23 -13.26 -34.90
CA TYR A 183 24.09 -14.33 -35.38
C TYR A 183 25.55 -14.06 -34.96
N PRO A 184 26.23 -15.02 -34.30
CA PRO A 184 27.63 -14.86 -33.92
C PRO A 184 28.53 -15.20 -35.11
N HIS A 185 29.28 -14.23 -35.63
CA HIS A 185 30.15 -14.44 -36.80
C HIS A 185 31.45 -15.13 -36.41
N ARG A 186 32.18 -14.56 -35.44
CA ARG A 186 33.46 -15.11 -34.97
C ARG A 186 33.96 -14.46 -33.69
N ILE A 187 34.93 -15.13 -33.06
CA ILE A 187 35.80 -14.57 -32.02
C ILE A 187 37.18 -14.28 -32.62
N GLY A 188 37.83 -13.23 -32.14
CA GLY A 188 39.23 -12.92 -32.48
C GLY A 188 39.96 -12.21 -31.35
N LYS A 189 41.21 -11.81 -31.62
CA LYS A 189 42.01 -10.97 -30.73
C LYS A 189 42.53 -9.74 -31.47
N TYR A 190 42.50 -8.59 -30.80
CA TYR A 190 43.12 -7.34 -31.27
C TYR A 190 43.92 -6.73 -30.13
N GLN A 191 45.23 -6.47 -30.37
CA GLN A 191 46.14 -6.01 -29.30
C GLN A 191 46.03 -6.87 -28.04
N ASN A 192 46.01 -8.20 -28.20
CA ASN A 192 45.84 -9.17 -27.10
C ASN A 192 44.54 -9.05 -26.27
N ARG A 193 43.54 -8.32 -26.77
CA ARG A 193 42.19 -8.23 -26.20
C ARG A 193 41.23 -9.07 -27.03
N SER A 194 40.49 -9.96 -26.38
CA SER A 194 39.50 -10.80 -27.07
C SER A 194 38.29 -9.98 -27.52
N PHE A 195 37.76 -10.28 -28.71
CA PHE A 195 36.54 -9.67 -29.22
C PHE A 195 35.58 -10.70 -29.82
N LEU A 196 34.28 -10.39 -29.80
CA LEU A 196 33.22 -11.10 -30.51
C LEU A 196 32.61 -10.17 -31.57
N LEU A 197 32.52 -10.69 -32.79
CA LEU A 197 31.86 -10.04 -33.91
C LEU A 197 30.52 -10.74 -34.17
N MET A 198 29.44 -9.96 -34.23
CA MET A 198 28.07 -10.46 -34.39
C MET A 198 27.23 -9.54 -35.27
N ASP A 199 26.06 -10.01 -35.68
CA ASP A 199 25.09 -9.20 -36.44
C ASP A 199 24.70 -7.92 -35.69
N TRP A 200 24.49 -6.85 -36.45
CA TRP A 200 23.80 -5.67 -35.96
C TRP A 200 22.29 -5.94 -35.86
N CYS A 201 21.73 -5.80 -34.66
CA CYS A 201 20.29 -5.91 -34.44
C CYS A 201 19.63 -4.54 -34.57
N ASP A 202 18.83 -4.35 -35.62
CA ASP A 202 17.99 -3.16 -35.76
C ASP A 202 16.87 -3.16 -34.71
N GLY A 203 16.57 -1.98 -34.16
CA GLY A 203 15.50 -1.79 -33.18
C GLY A 203 15.75 -0.62 -32.23
N GLN A 204 14.73 -0.28 -31.44
CA GLN A 204 14.84 0.61 -30.29
C GLN A 204 14.88 -0.23 -29.01
N ASP A 205 15.53 0.28 -27.97
CA ASP A 205 15.46 -0.36 -26.66
C ASP A 205 14.00 -0.39 -26.14
N ILE A 206 13.62 -1.50 -25.53
CA ILE A 206 12.23 -1.73 -25.09
C ILE A 206 11.75 -0.72 -24.04
N LEU A 207 12.67 -0.12 -23.28
CA LEU A 207 12.33 0.90 -22.29
C LEU A 207 11.94 2.22 -22.95
N THR A 208 12.66 2.64 -23.98
CA THR A 208 12.33 3.80 -24.81
C THR A 208 10.97 3.62 -25.46
N VAL A 209 10.68 2.44 -26.01
CA VAL A 209 9.36 2.16 -26.61
C VAL A 209 8.26 2.16 -25.57
N ALA A 210 8.45 1.54 -24.41
CA ALA A 210 7.47 1.59 -23.32
C ALA A 210 7.23 3.03 -22.82
N ASN A 211 8.28 3.85 -22.73
CA ASN A 211 8.18 5.27 -22.40
C ASN A 211 7.39 6.06 -23.46
N GLN A 212 7.65 5.82 -24.75
CA GLN A 212 6.92 6.47 -25.84
C GLN A 212 5.44 6.08 -25.78
N LEU A 213 5.12 4.80 -25.59
CA LEU A 213 3.74 4.33 -25.43
C LEU A 213 3.06 5.06 -24.26
N ARG A 214 3.64 5.02 -23.05
CA ARG A 214 3.10 5.71 -21.86
C ARG A 214 2.82 7.21 -22.09
N ASN A 215 3.63 7.87 -22.90
CA ASN A 215 3.53 9.30 -23.15
C ASN A 215 2.70 9.67 -24.41
N ALA A 216 2.24 8.69 -25.18
CA ALA A 216 1.54 8.92 -26.46
C ALA A 216 0.15 9.56 -26.29
N ASN A 217 -0.54 9.30 -25.17
CA ASN A 217 -1.82 9.92 -24.84
C ASN A 217 -1.86 10.27 -23.35
N ARG A 218 -2.01 11.57 -23.03
CA ARG A 218 -2.03 12.05 -21.65
C ARG A 218 -3.34 11.76 -20.91
N ASP A 219 -4.43 11.53 -21.64
CA ASP A 219 -5.76 11.38 -21.05
C ASP A 219 -6.12 9.93 -20.74
N VAL A 220 -5.43 8.95 -21.36
CA VAL A 220 -5.70 7.52 -21.18
C VAL A 220 -4.39 6.73 -21.09
N TYR A 221 -4.21 6.01 -19.98
CA TYR A 221 -3.06 5.14 -19.81
C TYR A 221 -3.12 3.96 -20.80
N PRO A 222 -2.06 3.70 -21.58
CA PRO A 222 -2.08 2.79 -22.72
C PRO A 222 -1.83 1.33 -22.31
N PHE A 223 -2.71 0.81 -21.47
CA PHE A 223 -2.58 -0.53 -20.90
C PHE A 223 -2.46 -1.64 -21.95
N ASN A 224 -3.33 -1.67 -22.95
CA ASN A 224 -3.32 -2.72 -23.97
C ASN A 224 -2.01 -2.70 -24.80
N PRO A 225 -1.55 -1.57 -25.37
CA PRO A 225 -0.27 -1.52 -26.08
C PRO A 225 0.94 -1.94 -25.23
N LEU A 226 1.00 -1.54 -23.96
CA LEU A 226 2.10 -1.93 -23.06
C LEU A 226 2.06 -3.42 -22.73
N LYS A 227 0.86 -3.96 -22.49
CA LYS A 227 0.64 -5.40 -22.31
C LYS A 227 1.09 -6.19 -23.53
N ASP A 228 0.72 -5.76 -24.74
CA ASP A 228 1.08 -6.45 -25.97
C ASP A 228 2.61 -6.48 -26.18
N LEU A 229 3.31 -5.37 -25.88
CA LEU A 229 4.77 -5.33 -25.87
C LEU A 229 5.36 -6.35 -24.89
N VAL A 230 4.84 -6.40 -23.67
CA VAL A 230 5.27 -7.39 -22.65
C VAL A 230 5.03 -8.81 -23.13
N VAL A 231 3.87 -9.10 -23.72
CA VAL A 231 3.56 -10.44 -24.24
C VAL A 231 4.56 -10.84 -25.34
N HIS A 232 4.91 -9.95 -26.27
CA HIS A 232 5.92 -10.24 -27.28
C HIS A 232 7.30 -10.55 -26.68
N ILE A 233 7.70 -9.83 -25.63
CA ILE A 233 8.94 -10.12 -24.90
C ILE A 233 8.87 -11.53 -24.28
N LEU A 234 7.77 -11.85 -23.58
CA LEU A 234 7.60 -13.17 -22.98
C LEU A 234 7.63 -14.30 -24.01
N ARG A 235 7.07 -14.10 -25.21
CA ARG A 235 7.15 -15.08 -26.32
C ARG A 235 8.56 -15.28 -26.85
N ALA A 236 9.38 -14.22 -26.88
CA ALA A 236 10.78 -14.35 -27.28
C ALA A 236 11.59 -15.18 -26.27
N TYR A 237 11.34 -15.00 -24.97
CA TYR A 237 11.97 -15.81 -23.92
C TYR A 237 11.38 -17.23 -23.81
N GLU A 238 10.09 -17.41 -24.09
CA GLU A 238 9.50 -18.73 -24.25
C GLU A 238 10.27 -19.55 -25.29
N TRP A 239 10.60 -18.94 -26.43
CA TRP A 239 11.41 -19.59 -27.45
C TRP A 239 12.82 -19.97 -26.95
N LEU A 240 13.50 -19.07 -26.21
CA LEU A 240 14.80 -19.39 -25.60
C LEU A 240 14.73 -20.61 -24.66
N HIS A 241 13.72 -20.64 -23.79
CA HIS A 241 13.52 -21.75 -22.86
C HIS A 241 13.21 -23.07 -23.60
N GLN A 242 12.45 -23.02 -24.69
CA GLN A 242 12.23 -24.17 -25.58
C GLN A 242 13.54 -24.67 -26.21
N ALA A 243 14.45 -23.75 -26.57
CA ALA A 243 15.79 -24.05 -27.04
C ALA A 243 16.77 -24.48 -25.93
N LYS A 244 16.30 -24.63 -24.68
CA LYS A 244 17.10 -24.99 -23.49
C LYS A 244 18.19 -23.98 -23.14
N ILE A 245 17.94 -22.72 -23.47
CA ILE A 245 18.80 -21.58 -23.13
C ILE A 245 18.14 -20.79 -22.00
N ILE A 246 18.85 -20.61 -20.89
CA ILE A 246 18.48 -19.70 -19.80
C ILE A 246 19.27 -18.42 -19.99
N HIS A 247 18.60 -17.27 -19.99
CA HIS A 247 19.28 -16.00 -20.25
C HIS A 247 20.11 -15.55 -19.04
N GLY A 248 19.54 -15.62 -17.83
CA GLY A 248 20.23 -15.35 -16.57
C GLY A 248 20.47 -13.86 -16.23
N ASP A 249 20.41 -12.96 -17.21
CA ASP A 249 20.55 -11.50 -17.03
C ASP A 249 19.45 -10.70 -17.76
N ILE A 250 18.22 -10.79 -17.26
CA ILE A 250 17.05 -10.17 -17.89
C ILE A 250 16.83 -8.76 -17.33
N HIS A 251 16.95 -7.77 -18.20
CA HIS A 251 16.69 -6.35 -17.89
C HIS A 251 16.42 -5.54 -19.18
N PRO A 252 15.99 -4.27 -19.09
CA PRO A 252 15.54 -3.52 -20.25
C PRO A 252 16.59 -3.36 -21.37
N ASN A 253 17.88 -3.22 -21.03
CA ASN A 253 18.93 -3.01 -22.04
C ASN A 253 19.29 -4.26 -22.87
N ASN A 254 18.80 -5.45 -22.51
CA ASN A 254 19.10 -6.71 -23.23
C ASN A 254 17.99 -7.11 -24.20
N CYS A 255 17.04 -6.21 -24.47
CA CYS A 255 15.97 -6.43 -25.43
C CYS A 255 15.77 -5.19 -26.31
N LEU A 256 15.69 -5.42 -27.62
CA LEU A 256 15.36 -4.42 -28.61
C LEU A 256 14.04 -4.79 -29.27
N THR A 257 13.32 -3.79 -29.76
CA THR A 257 12.11 -3.99 -30.54
C THR A 257 12.20 -3.28 -31.89
N THR A 258 11.86 -4.02 -32.94
CA THR A 258 11.80 -3.52 -34.31
C THR A 258 10.56 -2.66 -34.52
N ARG A 259 10.49 -1.94 -35.66
CA ARG A 259 9.28 -1.15 -36.00
C ARG A 259 8.05 -2.03 -36.20
N GLU A 260 8.27 -3.27 -36.62
CA GLU A 260 7.26 -4.30 -36.85
C GLU A 260 6.84 -5.01 -35.55
N GLY A 261 7.45 -4.67 -34.40
CA GLY A 261 7.10 -5.22 -33.08
C GLY A 261 7.78 -6.55 -32.74
N ASN A 262 8.70 -7.04 -33.58
CA ASN A 262 9.54 -8.20 -33.27
C ASN A 262 10.59 -7.84 -32.22
N ILE A 263 10.89 -8.80 -31.32
CA ILE A 263 11.86 -8.62 -30.22
C ILE A 263 13.19 -9.26 -30.59
N HIS A 264 14.29 -8.51 -30.45
CA HIS A 264 15.65 -9.06 -30.48
C HIS A 264 16.20 -9.12 -29.05
N ILE A 265 16.69 -10.28 -28.63
CA ILE A 265 17.37 -10.50 -27.35
C ILE A 265 18.88 -10.47 -27.61
N ILE A 266 19.63 -9.77 -26.76
CA ILE A 266 21.07 -9.55 -26.90
C ILE A 266 21.79 -9.78 -25.55
N ASP A 267 23.11 -9.90 -25.62
CA ASP A 267 24.02 -10.13 -24.47
C ASP A 267 23.84 -11.50 -23.77
N PHE A 268 24.40 -12.54 -24.40
CA PHE A 268 24.34 -13.92 -23.89
C PHE A 268 25.57 -14.29 -23.05
N GLY A 269 26.38 -13.31 -22.62
CA GLY A 269 27.62 -13.57 -21.87
C GLY A 269 27.40 -14.29 -20.53
N LEU A 270 26.21 -14.15 -19.94
CA LEU A 270 25.83 -14.77 -18.68
C LEU A 270 24.83 -15.93 -18.84
N SER A 271 24.41 -16.22 -20.07
CA SER A 271 23.43 -17.26 -20.35
C SER A 271 23.98 -18.66 -20.10
N LEU A 272 23.09 -19.63 -20.00
CA LEU A 272 23.40 -21.04 -19.78
C LEU A 272 22.69 -21.89 -20.83
N TYR A 273 23.37 -22.91 -21.32
CA TYR A 273 22.77 -23.94 -22.17
C TYR A 273 22.64 -25.25 -21.37
N ILE A 274 21.40 -25.72 -21.21
CA ILE A 274 21.08 -26.91 -20.41
C ILE A 274 21.17 -28.17 -21.30
N VAL A 275 22.07 -29.10 -20.96
CA VAL A 275 22.22 -30.38 -21.66
C VAL A 275 22.00 -31.55 -20.69
N GLY A 276 20.82 -32.16 -20.72
CA GLY A 276 20.47 -33.21 -19.76
C GLY A 276 20.36 -32.66 -18.33
N ASN A 277 21.05 -33.27 -17.37
CA ASN A 277 21.14 -32.77 -15.98
C ASN A 277 22.36 -31.86 -15.74
N ASP A 278 23.22 -31.66 -16.75
CA ASP A 278 24.45 -30.89 -16.60
C ASP A 278 24.31 -29.55 -17.34
N ALA A 279 24.56 -28.44 -16.63
CA ALA A 279 24.68 -27.13 -17.23
C ALA A 279 26.10 -26.95 -17.77
N LEU A 280 26.24 -26.58 -19.04
CA LEU A 280 27.53 -26.14 -19.55
C LEU A 280 27.88 -24.80 -18.89
N ALA A 281 28.89 -24.85 -18.03
CA ALA A 281 29.59 -23.74 -17.37
C ALA A 281 28.98 -23.16 -16.07
N CYS A 282 29.68 -23.40 -14.96
CA CYS A 282 29.44 -22.74 -13.68
C CYS A 282 30.02 -21.32 -13.72
N HIS A 283 29.20 -20.31 -13.40
CA HIS A 283 29.68 -18.97 -13.11
C HIS A 283 28.85 -18.34 -12.00
N GLU A 284 29.47 -17.43 -11.27
CA GLU A 284 28.82 -16.62 -10.27
C GLU A 284 27.73 -15.78 -10.93
N ARG A 285 26.50 -15.85 -10.42
CA ARG A 285 25.39 -15.03 -10.93
C ARG A 285 25.74 -13.55 -10.74
N THR A 286 25.83 -12.82 -11.85
CA THR A 286 26.02 -11.37 -11.90
C THR A 286 24.93 -10.78 -12.81
N GLY A 287 24.65 -9.49 -12.71
CA GLY A 287 23.52 -8.88 -13.43
C GLY A 287 22.95 -7.67 -12.69
N VAL A 288 21.82 -7.16 -13.19
CA VAL A 288 21.18 -5.96 -12.65
C VAL A 288 20.34 -6.30 -11.41
N PRO A 289 20.68 -5.81 -10.19
CA PRO A 289 20.09 -6.35 -8.97
C PRO A 289 18.58 -6.15 -8.82
N TYR A 290 18.01 -5.18 -9.54
CA TYR A 290 16.58 -4.89 -9.53
C TYR A 290 15.72 -6.01 -10.11
N PHE A 291 16.30 -6.95 -10.85
CA PHE A 291 15.59 -8.04 -11.51
C PHE A 291 15.94 -9.42 -10.94
N TYR A 292 16.74 -9.47 -9.87
CA TYR A 292 17.05 -10.73 -9.19
C TYR A 292 15.84 -11.33 -8.49
N ASP A 293 15.83 -12.65 -8.44
CA ASP A 293 14.83 -13.46 -7.77
C ASP A 293 15.14 -13.66 -6.27
N PRO A 294 14.14 -14.09 -5.47
CA PRO A 294 14.29 -14.27 -4.02
C PRO A 294 15.37 -15.28 -3.61
N SER A 295 15.68 -16.28 -4.46
CA SER A 295 16.72 -17.26 -4.15
C SER A 295 18.12 -16.64 -4.21
N PHE A 296 18.36 -15.73 -5.16
CA PHE A 296 19.60 -14.95 -5.22
C PHE A 296 19.74 -14.06 -3.99
N ALA A 297 18.68 -13.31 -3.66
CA ALA A 297 18.68 -12.40 -2.52
C ALA A 297 18.93 -13.14 -1.19
N THR A 298 18.29 -14.31 -1.02
CA THR A 298 18.52 -15.17 0.15
C THR A 298 19.96 -15.65 0.24
N ALA A 299 20.55 -16.08 -0.88
CA ALA A 299 21.94 -16.52 -0.90
C ALA A 299 22.90 -15.38 -0.53
N TYR A 300 22.67 -14.17 -1.07
CA TYR A 300 23.44 -12.97 -0.77
C TYR A 300 23.39 -12.61 0.73
N LEU A 301 22.19 -12.55 1.30
CA LEU A 301 21.98 -12.22 2.72
C LEU A 301 22.59 -13.25 3.67
N ASN A 302 22.56 -14.52 3.29
CA ASN A 302 23.16 -15.60 4.08
C ASN A 302 24.67 -15.75 3.85
N HIS A 303 25.28 -14.91 3.01
CA HIS A 303 26.68 -15.02 2.58
C HIS A 303 27.03 -16.40 2.00
N THR A 304 26.12 -16.96 1.22
CA THR A 304 26.25 -18.26 0.54
C THR A 304 26.30 -18.08 -0.97
N THR A 305 26.83 -19.07 -1.68
CA THR A 305 26.87 -19.05 -3.14
C THR A 305 25.46 -19.15 -3.73
N PRO A 306 25.03 -18.20 -4.59
CA PRO A 306 23.75 -18.30 -5.27
C PRO A 306 23.66 -19.55 -6.15
N ARG A 307 22.48 -20.18 -6.20
CA ARG A 307 22.22 -21.26 -7.15
C ARG A 307 22.30 -20.73 -8.59
N MET A 308 22.61 -21.61 -9.54
CA MET A 308 22.63 -21.27 -10.97
C MET A 308 21.25 -20.80 -11.43
N ALA A 309 21.24 -19.95 -12.46
CA ALA A 309 19.98 -19.51 -13.07
C ALA A 309 19.27 -20.69 -13.74
N ASP A 310 17.94 -20.70 -13.62
CA ASP A 310 17.03 -21.64 -14.27
C ASP A 310 15.82 -20.91 -14.88
N GLU A 311 14.91 -21.65 -15.52
CA GLU A 311 13.69 -21.10 -16.13
C GLU A 311 12.84 -20.31 -15.11
N GLY A 312 12.81 -20.73 -13.85
CA GLY A 312 12.06 -20.08 -12.78
C GLY A 312 12.68 -18.74 -12.35
N THR A 313 14.01 -18.64 -12.35
CA THR A 313 14.71 -17.36 -12.12
C THR A 313 14.46 -16.38 -13.25
N ASP A 314 14.56 -16.82 -14.51
CA ASP A 314 14.24 -15.99 -15.68
C ASP A 314 12.77 -15.53 -15.64
N LEU A 315 11.84 -16.40 -15.27
CA LEU A 315 10.43 -16.06 -15.13
C LEU A 315 10.20 -14.92 -14.13
N TYR A 316 10.88 -14.95 -12.98
CA TYR A 316 10.79 -13.87 -12.00
C TYR A 316 11.38 -12.56 -12.54
N SER A 317 12.54 -12.62 -13.19
CA SER A 317 13.17 -11.44 -13.79
C SER A 317 12.32 -10.85 -14.91
N LEU A 318 11.66 -11.68 -15.72
CA LEU A 318 10.69 -11.26 -16.73
C LEU A 318 9.45 -10.62 -16.11
N ALA A 319 8.97 -11.12 -14.97
CA ALA A 319 7.86 -10.52 -14.26
C ALA A 319 8.22 -9.13 -13.69
N ALA A 320 9.43 -9.00 -13.13
CA ALA A 320 9.96 -7.72 -12.65
C ALA A 320 10.14 -6.72 -13.80
N LEU A 321 10.65 -7.17 -14.95
CA LEU A 321 10.75 -6.38 -16.18
C LEU A 321 9.37 -5.98 -16.70
N SER A 322 8.41 -6.91 -16.72
CA SER A 322 7.04 -6.67 -17.15
C SER A 322 6.39 -5.56 -16.32
N PHE A 323 6.51 -5.63 -14.99
CA PHE A 323 6.03 -4.57 -14.09
C PHE A 323 6.67 -3.22 -14.42
N PHE A 324 8.00 -3.20 -14.61
CA PHE A 324 8.75 -1.99 -14.92
C PHE A 324 8.34 -1.37 -16.26
N LEU A 325 8.12 -2.18 -17.29
CA LEU A 325 7.65 -1.72 -18.60
C LEU A 325 6.18 -1.29 -18.56
N LEU A 326 5.34 -1.93 -17.75
CA LEU A 326 3.93 -1.56 -17.62
C LEU A 326 3.73 -0.27 -16.85
N THR A 327 4.58 0.02 -15.86
CA THR A 327 4.36 1.15 -14.94
C THR A 327 5.35 2.30 -15.10
N GLY A 328 6.56 2.02 -15.59
CA GLY A 328 7.70 2.94 -15.53
C GLY A 328 8.41 2.95 -14.17
N HIS A 329 7.97 2.15 -13.21
CA HIS A 329 8.50 2.10 -11.85
C HIS A 329 8.85 0.67 -11.44
N HIS A 330 9.77 0.51 -10.50
CA HIS A 330 10.13 -0.82 -10.01
C HIS A 330 9.01 -1.45 -9.17
N TYR A 331 8.92 -2.78 -9.22
CA TYR A 331 7.92 -3.56 -8.48
C TYR A 331 8.09 -3.52 -6.96
N LEU A 332 9.23 -3.05 -6.44
CA LEU A 332 9.49 -2.84 -5.01
C LEU A 332 9.97 -1.42 -4.74
N PRO A 333 9.77 -0.90 -3.51
CA PRO A 333 10.27 0.40 -3.08
C PRO A 333 11.75 0.26 -2.66
N PHE A 334 12.61 -0.13 -3.61
CA PHE A 334 13.99 -0.48 -3.36
C PHE A 334 14.74 0.58 -2.54
N ARG A 335 15.19 0.19 -1.35
CA ARG A 335 16.05 0.99 -0.46
C ARG A 335 17.51 0.85 -0.86
N LEU A 336 18.32 1.86 -0.52
CA LEU A 336 19.70 1.97 -1.00
C LEU A 336 20.72 1.13 -0.21
N THR A 337 20.42 0.71 1.01
CA THR A 337 21.31 -0.17 1.78
C THR A 337 21.23 -1.60 1.26
N HIS A 338 22.39 -2.26 1.08
CA HIS A 338 22.46 -3.59 0.46
C HIS A 338 21.60 -4.63 1.19
N GLU A 339 21.67 -4.70 2.52
CA GLU A 339 20.88 -5.67 3.30
C GLU A 339 19.38 -5.45 3.12
N HIS A 340 18.88 -4.22 3.28
CA HIS A 340 17.47 -3.93 3.07
C HIS A 340 17.07 -4.21 1.62
N PHE A 341 17.87 -3.81 0.63
CA PHE A 341 17.57 -4.05 -0.79
C PHE A 341 17.29 -5.54 -1.08
N TYR A 342 18.15 -6.43 -0.62
CA TYR A 342 17.97 -7.87 -0.82
C TYR A 342 16.89 -8.44 0.10
N GLU A 343 16.71 -7.92 1.31
CA GLU A 343 15.62 -8.32 2.18
C GLU A 343 14.25 -8.00 1.54
N GLN A 344 14.14 -6.87 0.84
CA GLN A 344 12.94 -6.51 0.07
C GLN A 344 12.67 -7.50 -1.07
N ILE A 345 13.69 -7.89 -1.84
CA ILE A 345 13.54 -8.90 -2.89
C ILE A 345 13.05 -10.22 -2.28
N LYS A 346 13.60 -10.60 -1.13
CA LYS A 346 13.29 -11.85 -0.44
C LYS A 346 11.87 -11.87 0.15
N SER A 347 11.42 -10.80 0.80
CA SER A 347 10.23 -10.84 1.66
C SER A 347 9.11 -9.86 1.28
N GLU A 348 9.40 -8.74 0.62
CA GLU A 348 8.36 -7.74 0.34
C GLU A 348 7.52 -8.12 -0.89
N PRO A 349 6.18 -8.00 -0.81
CA PRO A 349 5.31 -8.21 -1.96
C PRO A 349 5.48 -7.09 -2.99
N GLN A 350 5.09 -7.34 -4.24
CA GLN A 350 5.08 -6.30 -5.26
C GLN A 350 4.20 -5.11 -4.85
N ARG A 351 4.58 -3.90 -5.29
CA ARG A 351 3.77 -2.68 -5.18
C ARG A 351 2.56 -2.78 -6.10
N SER A 352 1.49 -2.09 -5.76
CA SER A 352 0.39 -1.89 -6.69
C SER A 352 0.74 -0.80 -7.72
N PHE A 353 0.08 -0.84 -8.88
CA PHE A 353 0.14 0.20 -9.91
C PHE A 353 -0.25 1.56 -9.31
N HIS A 354 -1.29 1.59 -8.48
CA HIS A 354 -1.72 2.80 -7.78
C HIS A 354 -0.62 3.38 -6.89
N ALA A 355 0.13 2.54 -6.16
CA ALA A 355 1.22 2.99 -5.29
C ALA A 355 2.40 3.60 -6.07
N VAL A 356 2.47 3.40 -7.39
CA VAL A 356 3.46 4.01 -8.28
C VAL A 356 2.84 5.05 -9.23
N GLY A 357 1.63 5.52 -8.94
CA GLY A 357 0.98 6.59 -9.72
C GLY A 357 0.41 6.15 -11.08
N VAL A 358 0.24 4.85 -11.30
CA VAL A 358 -0.35 4.26 -12.50
C VAL A 358 -1.78 3.81 -12.19
N PRO A 359 -2.76 3.98 -13.10
CA PRO A 359 -4.12 3.52 -12.82
C PRO A 359 -4.16 2.01 -12.51
N SER A 360 -5.11 1.55 -11.70
CA SER A 360 -5.18 0.13 -11.35
C SER A 360 -5.68 -0.72 -12.51
N TRP A 361 -4.97 -1.82 -12.79
CA TRP A 361 -5.44 -2.92 -13.64
C TRP A 361 -5.21 -4.24 -12.90
N TRP A 362 -6.19 -4.59 -12.08
CA TRP A 362 -6.05 -5.64 -11.08
C TRP A 362 -5.79 -7.02 -11.68
N GLU A 363 -6.35 -7.34 -12.85
CA GLU A 363 -6.12 -8.62 -13.51
C GLU A 363 -4.64 -8.79 -13.87
N ILE A 364 -4.00 -7.73 -14.41
CA ILE A 364 -2.56 -7.73 -14.67
C ILE A 364 -1.78 -7.76 -13.36
N GLU A 365 -2.16 -6.98 -12.35
CA GLU A 365 -1.49 -6.99 -11.06
C GLU A 365 -1.53 -8.39 -10.42
N ALA A 366 -2.65 -9.12 -10.53
CA ALA A 366 -2.78 -10.50 -10.04
C ALA A 366 -1.88 -11.48 -10.80
N VAL A 367 -1.83 -11.37 -12.13
CA VAL A 367 -0.94 -12.18 -12.97
C VAL A 367 0.53 -11.88 -12.63
N LEU A 368 0.91 -10.60 -12.50
CA LEU A 368 2.25 -10.20 -12.06
C LEU A 368 2.54 -10.69 -10.63
N SER A 369 1.56 -10.67 -9.73
CA SER A 369 1.72 -11.14 -8.35
C SER A 369 2.04 -12.62 -8.29
N LYS A 370 1.39 -13.43 -9.14
CA LYS A 370 1.68 -14.86 -9.24
C LYS A 370 3.09 -15.07 -9.79
N ALA A 371 3.47 -14.36 -10.86
CA ALA A 371 4.81 -14.48 -11.45
C ALA A 371 5.94 -13.98 -10.53
N LEU A 372 5.68 -12.94 -9.71
CA LEU A 372 6.58 -12.37 -8.69
C LEU A 372 6.43 -13.03 -7.31
N SER A 373 5.75 -14.18 -7.22
CA SER A 373 5.64 -14.90 -5.95
C SER A 373 7.03 -15.26 -5.40
N LYS A 374 7.18 -15.14 -4.07
CA LYS A 374 8.43 -15.44 -3.38
C LYS A 374 8.65 -16.95 -3.23
N ASP A 375 7.55 -17.70 -3.12
CA ASP A 375 7.59 -19.16 -3.21
C ASP A 375 7.58 -19.56 -4.68
N GLU A 376 8.61 -20.31 -5.08
CA GLU A 376 8.78 -20.76 -6.45
C GLU A 376 7.63 -21.65 -6.94
N LYS A 377 6.99 -22.39 -6.04
CA LYS A 377 5.89 -23.32 -6.34
C LYS A 377 4.57 -22.61 -6.65
N GLU A 378 4.43 -21.39 -6.17
CA GLU A 378 3.25 -20.55 -6.39
C GLU A 378 3.35 -19.75 -7.71
N ARG A 379 4.53 -19.74 -8.35
CA ARG A 379 4.73 -19.10 -9.65
C ARG A 379 4.09 -19.92 -10.78
N PHE A 380 4.00 -19.31 -11.96
CA PHE A 380 3.66 -20.03 -13.18
C PHE A 380 4.68 -21.14 -13.44
N SER A 381 4.22 -22.25 -14.02
CA SER A 381 5.08 -23.40 -14.32
C SER A 381 6.06 -23.14 -15.46
N SER A 382 5.79 -22.14 -16.30
CA SER A 382 6.63 -21.76 -17.44
C SER A 382 6.36 -20.32 -17.88
N VAL A 383 7.31 -19.73 -18.61
CA VAL A 383 7.14 -18.41 -19.26
C VAL A 383 5.97 -18.43 -20.25
N ARG A 384 5.71 -19.57 -20.90
CA ARG A 384 4.54 -19.77 -21.77
C ARG A 384 3.23 -19.55 -21.01
N GLU A 385 3.05 -20.19 -19.86
CA GLU A 385 1.83 -20.05 -19.05
C GLU A 385 1.66 -18.60 -18.57
N PHE A 386 2.76 -17.93 -18.22
CA PHE A 386 2.73 -16.51 -17.86
C PHE A 386 2.32 -15.62 -19.07
N ALA A 387 2.88 -15.87 -20.26
CA ALA A 387 2.51 -15.15 -21.48
C ALA A 387 1.04 -15.37 -21.87
N ASP A 388 0.55 -16.61 -21.78
CA ASP A 388 -0.84 -16.96 -22.04
C ASP A 388 -1.79 -16.23 -21.07
N ALA A 389 -1.45 -16.21 -19.78
CA ALA A 389 -2.24 -15.55 -18.74
C ALA A 389 -2.33 -14.02 -18.93
N LEU A 390 -1.26 -13.37 -19.40
CA LEU A 390 -1.32 -11.94 -19.75
C LEU A 390 -2.07 -11.71 -21.06
N ALA A 391 -1.86 -12.54 -22.08
CA ALA A 391 -2.40 -12.31 -23.43
C ALA A 391 -3.92 -12.20 -23.45
N ILE A 392 -4.63 -13.01 -22.66
CA ILE A 392 -6.10 -13.06 -22.60
C ILE A 392 -6.74 -11.82 -21.95
N LEU A 393 -5.96 -10.98 -21.29
CA LEU A 393 -6.48 -9.80 -20.59
C LEU A 393 -6.66 -8.62 -21.55
N HIS A 394 -7.79 -7.94 -21.43
CA HIS A 394 -8.09 -6.71 -22.16
C HIS A 394 -8.59 -5.63 -21.21
N PHE A 395 -7.93 -4.47 -21.22
CA PHE A 395 -8.31 -3.36 -20.38
C PHE A 395 -9.49 -2.62 -21.02
N THR A 396 -10.59 -2.53 -20.28
CA THR A 396 -11.77 -1.73 -20.65
C THR A 396 -11.90 -0.56 -19.65
N PRO A 397 -11.76 0.70 -20.10
CA PRO A 397 -11.90 1.85 -19.23
C PRO A 397 -13.30 1.89 -18.60
N GLY A 398 -13.39 1.80 -17.27
CA GLY A 398 -14.64 1.86 -16.51
C GLY A 398 -14.90 0.68 -15.57
N GLU A 399 -14.15 -0.42 -15.68
CA GLU A 399 -14.28 -1.62 -14.84
C GLU A 399 -13.05 -1.87 -13.95
N SER A 400 -12.55 -0.85 -13.25
CA SER A 400 -11.49 -1.08 -12.24
C SER A 400 -12.10 -1.65 -10.95
N LYS A 401 -12.31 -2.98 -10.88
CA LYS A 401 -12.47 -3.68 -9.61
C LYS A 401 -11.13 -3.62 -8.86
N LYS A 402 -10.98 -2.68 -7.92
CA LYS A 402 -9.78 -2.53 -7.08
C LYS A 402 -9.42 -3.87 -6.42
N ILE A 403 -8.22 -4.42 -6.67
CA ILE A 403 -7.62 -5.41 -5.75
C ILE A 403 -7.12 -4.65 -4.52
N VAL A 404 -7.37 -5.30 -3.42
CA VAL A 404 -7.50 -4.81 -2.07
C VAL A 404 -6.44 -5.64 -1.32
N GLN A 405 -5.34 -5.02 -0.84
CA GLN A 405 -4.26 -5.77 -0.16
C GLN A 405 -4.82 -6.42 1.11
N LYS A 406 -4.81 -7.76 1.21
CA LYS A 406 -5.32 -8.48 2.40
C LYS A 406 -4.84 -7.84 3.69
N ALA A 407 -5.77 -7.36 4.50
CA ALA A 407 -5.49 -6.76 5.78
C ALA A 407 -4.79 -7.75 6.71
N ASN A 408 -3.67 -7.33 7.31
CA ASN A 408 -2.94 -8.11 8.30
C ASN A 408 -3.35 -7.66 9.72
N PRO A 409 -3.96 -8.52 10.54
CA PRO A 409 -4.33 -8.21 11.92
C PRO A 409 -3.13 -7.83 12.79
N THR A 410 -1.95 -8.43 12.58
CA THR A 410 -0.72 -8.10 13.32
C THR A 410 -0.28 -6.67 13.05
N ALA A 411 -0.40 -6.20 11.80
CA ALA A 411 -0.12 -4.81 11.45
C ALA A 411 -1.13 -3.84 12.10
N SER A 412 -2.38 -4.26 12.24
CA SER A 412 -3.42 -3.46 12.92
C SER A 412 -3.18 -3.37 14.43
N LEU A 413 -2.79 -4.46 15.08
CA LEU A 413 -2.36 -4.45 16.48
C LEU A 413 -1.16 -3.52 16.69
N ALA A 414 -0.14 -3.60 15.84
CA ALA A 414 1.02 -2.69 15.90
C ALA A 414 0.62 -1.22 15.68
N ALA A 415 -0.32 -0.95 14.78
CA ALA A 415 -0.84 0.39 14.52
C ALA A 415 -1.70 0.94 15.67
N ILE A 416 -2.36 0.09 16.47
CA ILE A 416 -3.05 0.54 17.69
C ILE A 416 -2.06 0.65 18.85
N ALA A 417 -1.02 -0.19 18.89
CA ALA A 417 0.01 -0.19 19.92
C ALA A 417 0.79 1.14 20.02
N ARG A 418 0.82 1.97 18.97
CA ARG A 418 1.39 3.33 19.06
C ARG A 418 0.68 4.24 20.07
N TYR A 419 -0.55 3.91 20.45
CA TYR A 419 -1.30 4.63 21.49
C TYR A 419 -1.04 4.05 22.88
N GLN A 420 -0.26 2.97 23.03
CA GLN A 420 0.17 2.46 24.33
C GLN A 420 1.14 3.45 24.97
N THR A 421 0.92 3.76 26.24
CA THR A 421 1.73 4.73 26.96
C THR A 421 2.98 4.02 27.48
N LYS A 422 4.06 4.00 26.68
CA LYS A 422 5.38 3.52 27.12
C LYS A 422 6.04 4.50 28.11
N GLY A 423 5.33 4.85 29.19
CA GLY A 423 5.71 5.85 30.18
C GLY A 423 5.58 7.27 29.63
N LEU A 424 4.55 8.00 30.09
CA LEU A 424 4.38 9.48 30.17
C LEU A 424 4.85 10.44 29.05
N ASP A 425 5.46 10.02 27.95
CA ASP A 425 5.95 10.86 26.84
C ASP A 425 5.47 10.32 25.49
N PHE A 426 4.25 10.69 25.10
CA PHE A 426 3.80 10.63 23.71
C PHE A 426 2.99 11.89 23.41
N ASP A 427 3.19 12.45 22.21
CA ASP A 427 2.66 13.71 21.68
C ASP A 427 1.20 13.99 22.09
N TRP A 428 1.10 14.62 23.26
CA TRP A 428 -0.04 15.41 23.68
C TRP A 428 0.34 16.87 23.44
N PRO A 429 -0.52 17.66 22.78
CA PRO A 429 -1.96 17.44 22.63
C PRO A 429 -2.39 16.82 21.30
N LEU A 430 -3.38 15.91 21.37
CA LEU A 430 -4.24 15.62 20.22
C LEU A 430 -4.84 16.94 19.70
N PRO A 431 -5.10 17.08 18.38
CA PRO A 431 -5.88 18.21 17.91
C PRO A 431 -7.27 18.17 18.55
N ALA A 432 -7.83 19.33 18.87
CA ALA A 432 -9.22 19.43 19.29
C ALA A 432 -10.15 18.83 18.20
N PRO A 433 -11.25 18.17 18.59
CA PRO A 433 -11.65 17.85 19.96
C PRO A 433 -10.87 16.65 20.53
N THR A 434 -10.42 16.78 21.78
CA THR A 434 -9.48 15.82 22.39
C THR A 434 -10.13 14.73 23.24
N ALA A 435 -11.38 14.88 23.67
CA ALA A 435 -12.06 13.96 24.59
C ALA A 435 -13.06 12.97 23.94
N PRO A 436 -13.90 13.35 22.96
CA PRO A 436 -15.07 12.56 22.57
C PRO A 436 -14.76 11.19 21.98
N VAL A 437 -15.75 10.30 22.00
CA VAL A 437 -15.67 8.95 21.40
C VAL A 437 -15.38 9.02 19.91
N HIS A 438 -15.99 9.98 19.19
CA HIS A 438 -15.88 10.04 17.74
C HIS A 438 -14.47 10.41 17.23
N PHE A 439 -13.75 11.27 17.96
CA PHE A 439 -12.51 11.92 17.49
C PHE A 439 -11.33 11.86 18.46
N GLY A 440 -11.57 11.67 19.76
CA GLY A 440 -10.61 11.92 20.83
C GLY A 440 -10.31 10.71 21.73
N GLY A 441 -9.82 11.01 22.93
CA GLY A 441 -9.25 10.05 23.88
C GLY A 441 -10.19 8.93 24.30
N ALA A 442 -11.50 9.18 24.42
CA ALA A 442 -12.45 8.11 24.72
C ALA A 442 -12.56 7.08 23.58
N GLY A 443 -12.46 7.51 22.32
CA GLY A 443 -12.43 6.59 21.18
C GLY A 443 -11.17 5.73 21.15
N ILE A 444 -10.01 6.33 21.50
CA ILE A 444 -8.73 5.63 21.64
C ILE A 444 -8.79 4.63 22.80
N ALA A 445 -9.31 5.05 23.95
CA ALA A 445 -9.47 4.18 25.13
C ALA A 445 -10.34 2.96 24.81
N TYR A 446 -11.46 3.15 24.10
CA TYR A 446 -12.30 2.05 23.65
C TYR A 446 -11.57 1.08 22.71
N ALA A 447 -10.80 1.61 21.75
CA ALA A 447 -10.04 0.77 20.83
C ALA A 447 -8.98 -0.08 21.56
N LEU A 448 -8.31 0.49 22.56
CA LEU A 448 -7.37 -0.22 23.42
C LEU A 448 -8.07 -1.27 24.28
N LEU A 449 -9.24 -0.98 24.84
CA LEU A 449 -10.07 -1.96 25.55
C LEU A 449 -10.36 -3.18 24.65
N LYS A 450 -10.79 -2.96 23.40
CA LYS A 450 -11.05 -4.05 22.45
C LYS A 450 -9.80 -4.86 22.08
N CYS A 451 -8.64 -4.20 21.98
CA CYS A 451 -7.37 -4.90 21.80
C CYS A 451 -7.00 -5.74 23.02
N ALA A 452 -7.18 -5.21 24.22
CA ALA A 452 -6.92 -5.90 25.48
C ALA A 452 -7.83 -7.13 25.65
N GLU A 453 -9.11 -7.04 25.30
CA GLU A 453 -10.05 -8.15 25.33
C GLU A 453 -9.62 -9.30 24.40
N LYS A 454 -9.17 -8.98 23.17
CA LYS A 454 -8.71 -9.99 22.20
C LYS A 454 -7.36 -10.60 22.58
N GLY A 455 -6.40 -9.77 22.98
CA GLY A 455 -5.05 -10.20 23.36
C GLY A 455 -4.94 -10.76 24.77
N LYS A 456 -5.97 -10.58 25.61
CA LYS A 456 -5.93 -10.82 27.07
C LYS A 456 -4.77 -10.10 27.76
N ASP A 457 -4.50 -8.87 27.34
CA ASP A 457 -3.34 -8.08 27.76
C ASP A 457 -3.72 -7.01 28.80
N GLN A 458 -3.26 -7.21 30.04
CA GLN A 458 -3.53 -6.30 31.16
C GLN A 458 -2.75 -4.97 31.07
N ALA A 459 -1.63 -4.93 30.37
CA ALA A 459 -0.88 -3.69 30.15
C ALA A 459 -1.68 -2.77 29.22
N VAL A 460 -2.22 -3.32 28.13
CA VAL A 460 -3.08 -2.58 27.18
C VAL A 460 -4.37 -2.10 27.85
N LEU A 461 -4.94 -2.91 28.74
CA LEU A 461 -6.09 -2.49 29.53
C LEU A 461 -5.77 -1.32 30.47
N SER A 462 -4.54 -1.25 30.99
CA SER A 462 -4.09 -0.12 31.81
C SER A 462 -3.84 1.14 30.96
N ASP A 463 -3.39 1.00 29.72
CA ASP A 463 -3.31 2.13 28.78
C ASP A 463 -4.70 2.69 28.43
N ALA A 464 -5.70 1.83 28.25
CA ALA A 464 -7.08 2.26 28.05
C ALA A 464 -7.58 3.12 29.23
N ASP A 465 -7.27 2.71 30.46
CA ASP A 465 -7.58 3.44 31.70
C ASP A 465 -6.91 4.82 31.76
N ILE A 466 -5.66 4.91 31.32
CA ILE A 466 -4.93 6.19 31.23
C ILE A 466 -5.59 7.12 30.20
N TRP A 467 -5.94 6.62 29.03
CA TRP A 467 -6.59 7.42 27.99
C TRP A 467 -7.97 7.92 28.40
N ILE A 468 -8.77 7.09 29.09
CA ILE A 468 -10.09 7.52 29.53
C ILE A 468 -10.00 8.53 30.69
N THR A 469 -9.04 8.34 31.60
CA THR A 469 -8.75 9.32 32.66
C THR A 469 -8.40 10.68 32.06
N ARG A 470 -7.53 10.72 31.04
CA ARG A 470 -7.18 11.96 30.32
C ARG A 470 -8.38 12.61 29.64
N ALA A 471 -9.24 11.84 28.99
CA ALA A 471 -10.45 12.36 28.35
C ALA A 471 -11.42 12.99 29.38
N LYS A 472 -11.53 12.38 30.56
CA LYS A 472 -12.38 12.83 31.67
C LYS A 472 -11.85 14.09 32.36
N GLU A 473 -10.54 14.18 32.54
CA GLU A 473 -9.88 15.32 33.20
C GLU A 473 -9.80 16.58 32.34
N SER A 474 -10.18 16.50 31.06
CA SER A 474 -10.18 17.63 30.15
C SER A 474 -11.24 18.68 30.53
N LYS A 475 -10.80 19.78 31.15
CA LYS A 475 -11.67 20.87 31.65
C LYS A 475 -11.91 21.99 30.64
N MET A 476 -11.27 21.95 29.46
CA MET A 476 -11.40 22.99 28.43
C MET A 476 -12.64 22.75 27.56
N LEU A 477 -13.42 23.79 27.26
CA LEU A 477 -14.56 23.71 26.32
C LEU A 477 -14.16 23.15 24.95
N GLN A 478 -12.95 23.49 24.48
CA GLN A 478 -12.34 23.02 23.23
C GLN A 478 -12.03 21.50 23.23
N ALA A 479 -12.13 20.83 24.38
CA ALA A 479 -11.97 19.38 24.44
C ALA A 479 -13.08 18.64 23.70
N TYR A 480 -14.27 19.25 23.62
CA TYR A 480 -15.47 18.68 23.01
C TYR A 480 -15.95 19.48 21.80
N GLN A 481 -15.60 20.77 21.71
CA GLN A 481 -16.07 21.67 20.66
C GLN A 481 -14.99 21.97 19.62
N ASP A 482 -15.39 21.95 18.35
CA ASP A 482 -14.62 22.40 17.21
C ASP A 482 -15.58 22.81 16.09
N GLU A 483 -15.75 24.12 15.88
CA GLU A 483 -16.67 24.65 14.87
C GLU A 483 -16.26 24.27 13.44
N SER A 484 -14.96 24.08 13.17
CA SER A 484 -14.48 23.65 11.85
C SER A 484 -14.93 22.22 11.52
N MET A 485 -15.22 21.43 12.55
CA MET A 485 -15.76 20.08 12.43
C MET A 485 -17.28 20.01 12.66
N GLY A 486 -17.95 21.14 12.83
CA GLY A 486 -19.39 21.21 13.09
C GLY A 486 -19.80 20.78 14.51
N LEU A 487 -18.86 20.72 15.45
CA LEU A 487 -19.09 20.32 16.84
C LEU A 487 -19.42 21.54 17.69
N THR A 488 -20.66 22.02 17.56
CA THR A 488 -21.20 23.13 18.34
C THR A 488 -21.50 22.71 19.78
N SER A 489 -21.83 23.67 20.64
CA SER A 489 -22.27 23.41 22.02
C SER A 489 -23.53 22.53 22.12
N GLU A 490 -24.35 22.51 21.08
CA GLU A 490 -25.55 21.67 20.98
C GLU A 490 -25.18 20.22 20.64
N VAL A 491 -24.35 20.01 19.62
CA VAL A 491 -23.91 18.67 19.18
C VAL A 491 -23.00 18.01 20.22
N ALA A 492 -22.12 18.81 20.83
CA ALA A 492 -21.19 18.39 21.89
C ALA A 492 -21.76 18.58 23.30
N ALA A 493 -23.10 18.64 23.44
CA ALA A 493 -23.76 18.76 24.73
C ALA A 493 -23.37 17.59 25.67
N PRO A 494 -23.40 17.76 27.01
CA PRO A 494 -22.96 16.73 27.95
C PRO A 494 -23.64 15.36 27.78
N GLY A 495 -24.93 15.35 27.41
CA GLY A 495 -25.70 14.13 27.15
C GLY A 495 -25.44 13.47 25.78
N SER A 496 -24.57 14.02 24.93
CA SER A 496 -24.26 13.45 23.61
C SER A 496 -23.37 12.20 23.74
N LEU A 497 -23.77 11.09 23.12
CA LEU A 497 -23.02 9.83 23.18
C LEU A 497 -21.69 9.92 22.40
N HIS A 498 -21.70 10.41 21.16
CA HIS A 498 -20.48 10.40 20.35
C HIS A 498 -19.58 11.61 20.59
N TYR A 499 -20.17 12.75 20.95
CA TYR A 499 -19.47 14.04 21.02
C TYR A 499 -19.41 14.65 22.42
N GLY A 500 -20.16 14.11 23.38
CA GLY A 500 -20.30 14.68 24.72
C GLY A 500 -19.66 13.85 25.83
N LYS A 501 -19.92 14.29 27.08
CA LYS A 501 -19.42 13.65 28.29
C LYS A 501 -20.03 12.27 28.53
N LEU A 502 -21.27 12.05 28.10
CA LEU A 502 -21.95 10.76 28.22
C LEU A 502 -21.12 9.63 27.60
N GLY A 503 -20.59 9.80 26.38
CA GLY A 503 -19.73 8.81 25.74
C GLY A 503 -18.46 8.48 26.51
N VAL A 504 -17.85 9.50 27.13
CA VAL A 504 -16.67 9.34 27.99
C VAL A 504 -17.03 8.48 29.21
N CYS A 505 -18.15 8.77 29.88
CA CYS A 505 -18.63 7.97 31.01
C CYS A 505 -19.00 6.53 30.60
N VAL A 506 -19.65 6.33 29.46
CA VAL A 506 -19.95 4.98 28.94
C VAL A 506 -18.65 4.20 28.72
N CYS A 507 -17.63 4.81 28.11
CA CYS A 507 -16.33 4.17 27.91
C CYS A 507 -15.62 3.85 29.24
N GLU A 508 -15.67 4.75 30.21
CA GLU A 508 -15.08 4.56 31.55
C GLU A 508 -15.75 3.39 32.27
N ALA A 509 -17.08 3.27 32.20
CA ALA A 509 -17.81 2.15 32.81
C ALA A 509 -17.40 0.81 32.18
N LEU A 510 -17.24 0.74 30.86
CA LEU A 510 -16.77 -0.49 30.19
C LEU A 510 -15.35 -0.89 30.63
N ILE A 511 -14.44 0.09 30.75
CA ILE A 511 -13.06 -0.14 31.21
C ILE A 511 -13.03 -0.55 32.68
N ALA A 512 -13.78 0.15 33.55
CA ALA A 512 -13.88 -0.16 34.97
C ALA A 512 -14.43 -1.57 35.19
N TYR A 513 -15.43 -1.98 34.41
CA TYR A 513 -15.93 -3.37 34.42
C TYR A 513 -14.84 -4.38 34.02
N ALA A 514 -14.14 -4.15 32.91
CA ALA A 514 -13.06 -5.02 32.46
C ALA A 514 -11.90 -5.12 33.47
N ARG A 515 -11.70 -4.07 34.28
CA ARG A 515 -10.71 -4.00 35.38
C ARG A 515 -11.22 -4.49 36.73
N TRP A 516 -12.50 -4.88 36.82
CA TRP A 516 -13.13 -5.32 38.06
C TRP A 516 -13.17 -4.22 39.14
N ASP A 517 -13.16 -2.94 38.73
CA ASP A 517 -13.27 -1.79 39.63
C ASP A 517 -14.74 -1.39 39.83
N TYR A 518 -15.42 -2.11 40.71
CA TYR A 518 -16.83 -1.88 41.02
C TYR A 518 -17.12 -0.54 41.68
N THR A 519 -16.11 0.14 42.24
CA THR A 519 -16.27 1.44 42.88
C THR A 519 -16.39 2.53 41.82
N VAL A 520 -15.42 2.58 40.90
CA VAL A 520 -15.48 3.49 39.75
C VAL A 520 -16.69 3.18 38.89
N LEU A 521 -16.95 1.89 38.63
CA LEU A 521 -18.09 1.46 37.83
C LEU A 521 -19.42 1.99 38.38
N ASN A 522 -19.72 1.80 39.67
CA ASN A 522 -20.98 2.29 40.25
C ASN A 522 -21.09 3.82 40.19
N GLN A 523 -20.01 4.55 40.46
CA GLN A 523 -20.02 6.01 40.36
C GLN A 523 -20.27 6.48 38.92
N THR A 524 -19.60 5.86 37.95
CA THR A 524 -19.74 6.21 36.54
C THR A 524 -21.12 5.83 35.99
N LEU A 525 -21.72 4.72 36.43
CA LEU A 525 -23.11 4.37 36.05
C LEU A 525 -24.12 5.41 36.54
N ALA A 526 -23.93 5.99 37.73
CA ALA A 526 -24.77 7.08 38.22
C ALA A 526 -24.63 8.35 37.34
N ASP A 527 -23.39 8.69 36.95
CA ASP A 527 -23.12 9.81 36.03
C ASP A 527 -23.77 9.58 34.65
N VAL A 528 -23.74 8.35 34.14
CA VAL A 528 -24.42 7.96 32.89
C VAL A 528 -25.92 8.20 32.99
N CYS A 529 -26.58 7.72 34.07
CA CYS A 529 -28.02 7.92 34.26
C CYS A 529 -28.39 9.40 34.24
N HIS A 530 -27.64 10.22 34.97
CA HIS A 530 -27.86 11.66 35.02
C HIS A 530 -27.65 12.32 33.64
N LEU A 531 -26.53 12.06 32.98
CA LEU A 531 -26.18 12.68 31.70
C LEU A 531 -27.13 12.26 30.56
N ALA A 532 -27.53 10.99 30.52
CA ALA A 532 -28.43 10.46 29.49
C ALA A 532 -29.76 11.22 29.46
N LEU A 533 -30.30 11.59 30.62
CA LEU A 533 -31.55 12.36 30.73
C LEU A 533 -31.40 13.85 30.37
N THR A 534 -30.16 14.37 30.29
CA THR A 534 -29.90 15.77 29.85
C THR A 534 -29.71 15.91 28.34
N SER A 535 -29.77 14.80 27.58
CA SER A 535 -29.60 14.82 26.13
C SER A 535 -30.67 15.63 25.41
N SER A 536 -30.31 16.17 24.23
CA SER A 536 -31.22 17.00 23.45
C SER A 536 -32.44 16.19 23.00
N ASN A 537 -33.56 16.90 22.77
CA ASN A 537 -34.76 16.28 22.20
C ASN A 537 -34.64 15.98 20.70
N ASP A 538 -33.44 16.11 20.12
CA ASP A 538 -33.16 15.73 18.74
C ASP A 538 -33.24 14.20 18.59
N PHE A 539 -33.61 13.74 17.40
CA PHE A 539 -33.69 12.32 17.03
C PHE A 539 -32.38 11.77 16.47
N ASP A 540 -31.33 12.60 16.45
CA ASP A 540 -30.00 12.18 16.06
C ASP A 540 -29.44 11.09 17.00
N LEU A 541 -28.97 10.00 16.41
CA LEU A 541 -28.38 8.87 17.13
C LEU A 541 -27.00 9.22 17.72
N THR A 542 -26.32 10.22 17.17
CA THR A 542 -24.96 10.57 17.59
C THR A 542 -24.93 11.53 18.78
N TYR A 543 -25.90 12.44 18.89
CA TYR A 543 -25.95 13.43 19.98
C TYR A 543 -27.29 13.60 20.71
N GLY A 544 -28.38 13.07 20.15
CA GLY A 544 -29.73 13.15 20.75
C GLY A 544 -30.05 12.00 21.70
N LYS A 545 -31.31 11.98 22.17
CA LYS A 545 -31.85 10.93 23.05
C LYS A 545 -31.68 9.49 22.52
N PRO A 546 -31.82 9.21 21.21
CA PRO A 546 -31.56 7.87 20.68
C PRO A 546 -30.13 7.39 20.96
N GLY A 547 -29.14 8.28 20.86
CA GLY A 547 -27.75 7.96 21.23
C GLY A 547 -27.60 7.65 22.72
N SER A 548 -28.23 8.43 23.59
CA SER A 548 -28.23 8.15 25.04
C SER A 548 -28.81 6.78 25.36
N LEU A 549 -29.92 6.41 24.71
CA LEU A 549 -30.54 5.09 24.86
C LEU A 549 -29.60 3.97 24.40
N LEU A 550 -28.88 4.19 23.30
CA LEU A 550 -27.89 3.23 22.80
C LEU A 550 -26.73 3.04 23.78
N GLY A 551 -26.26 4.10 24.43
CA GLY A 551 -25.26 4.03 25.50
C GLY A 551 -25.74 3.20 26.70
N CYS A 552 -26.99 3.39 27.12
CA CYS A 552 -27.60 2.56 28.17
C CYS A 552 -27.72 1.09 27.73
N ALA A 553 -28.17 0.83 26.50
CA ALA A 553 -28.29 -0.53 25.96
C ALA A 553 -26.92 -1.25 25.91
N LEU A 554 -25.86 -0.55 25.51
CA LEU A 554 -24.51 -1.09 25.44
C LEU A 554 -23.99 -1.53 26.83
N LEU A 555 -24.18 -0.69 27.84
CA LEU A 555 -23.79 -1.01 29.21
C LEU A 555 -24.59 -2.18 29.77
N LEU A 556 -25.90 -2.19 29.53
CA LEU A 556 -26.80 -3.24 29.99
C LEU A 556 -26.48 -4.60 29.35
N ALA A 557 -26.12 -4.61 28.07
CA ALA A 557 -25.72 -5.82 27.35
C ALA A 557 -24.35 -6.36 27.78
N THR A 558 -23.44 -5.47 28.21
CA THR A 558 -22.06 -5.85 28.53
C THR A 558 -21.88 -6.23 30.00
N ILE A 559 -22.53 -5.50 30.91
CA ILE A 559 -22.35 -5.67 32.36
C ILE A 559 -23.40 -6.68 32.86
N PRO A 560 -23.00 -7.82 33.44
CA PRO A 560 -23.91 -8.86 33.92
C PRO A 560 -24.76 -8.38 35.10
N ASP A 561 -25.83 -9.10 35.39
CA ASP A 561 -26.62 -8.85 36.61
C ASP A 561 -25.82 -9.32 37.83
N ASP A 562 -25.31 -8.36 38.61
CA ASP A 562 -24.55 -8.60 39.83
C ASP A 562 -25.21 -7.85 41.00
N PRO A 563 -25.53 -8.52 42.12
CA PRO A 563 -26.04 -7.88 43.34
C PRO A 563 -25.17 -6.72 43.88
N LEU A 564 -23.87 -6.69 43.54
CA LEU A 564 -22.94 -5.62 43.91
C LEU A 564 -23.02 -4.37 43.00
N LEU A 565 -23.88 -4.40 41.99
CA LEU A 565 -24.11 -3.33 41.01
C LEU A 565 -25.55 -2.79 41.06
N PRO A 566 -25.97 -2.14 42.16
CA PRO A 566 -27.33 -1.62 42.31
C PRO A 566 -27.69 -0.59 41.22
N MET A 567 -26.70 0.11 40.66
CA MET A 567 -26.92 1.10 39.60
C MET A 567 -27.39 0.52 38.27
N LYS A 568 -27.28 -0.80 38.05
CA LYS A 568 -27.80 -1.43 36.84
C LYS A 568 -29.33 -1.30 36.73
N HIS A 569 -30.05 -1.32 37.86
CA HIS A 569 -31.49 -1.05 37.88
C HIS A 569 -31.81 0.39 37.46
N SER A 570 -31.01 1.35 37.91
CA SER A 570 -31.16 2.76 37.50
C SER A 570 -30.93 2.96 36.00
N ILE A 571 -30.04 2.18 35.37
CA ILE A 571 -29.83 2.18 33.91
C ILE A 571 -31.07 1.66 33.19
N LEU A 572 -31.70 0.59 33.69
CA LEU A 572 -32.96 0.08 33.17
C LEU A 572 -34.06 1.15 33.22
N GLU A 573 -34.29 1.75 34.40
CA GLU A 573 -35.29 2.82 34.57
C GLU A 573 -35.03 4.02 33.65
N THR A 574 -33.76 4.41 33.51
CA THR A 574 -33.35 5.51 32.63
C THR A 574 -33.63 5.19 31.17
N GLY A 575 -33.32 3.97 30.72
CA GLY A 575 -33.59 3.54 29.36
C GLY A 575 -35.09 3.49 29.05
N GLU A 576 -35.91 2.99 29.98
CA GLU A 576 -37.38 3.00 29.83
C GLU A 576 -37.94 4.43 29.70
N GLN A 577 -37.42 5.38 30.49
CA GLN A 577 -37.79 6.79 30.36
C GLN A 577 -37.41 7.36 28.99
N LEU A 578 -36.23 7.00 28.47
CA LEU A 578 -35.79 7.42 27.14
C LEU A 578 -36.64 6.79 26.03
N VAL A 579 -36.96 5.50 26.10
CA VAL A 579 -37.86 4.82 25.15
C VAL A 579 -39.22 5.51 25.12
N SER A 580 -39.79 5.79 26.30
CA SER A 580 -41.07 6.50 26.41
C SER A 580 -41.01 7.90 25.79
N ALA A 581 -39.94 8.65 26.08
CA ALA A 581 -39.75 10.00 25.54
C ALA A 581 -39.58 10.00 24.02
N ILE A 582 -38.74 9.11 23.47
CA ILE A 582 -38.50 9.02 22.02
C ILE A 582 -39.78 8.56 21.31
N THR A 583 -40.46 7.52 21.82
CA THR A 583 -41.69 7.00 21.21
C THR A 583 -42.80 8.05 21.18
N THR A 584 -43.00 8.77 22.29
CA THR A 584 -43.98 9.86 22.37
C THR A 584 -43.65 10.98 21.37
N ALA A 585 -42.38 11.34 21.25
CA ALA A 585 -41.94 12.38 20.34
C ALA A 585 -42.11 11.94 18.87
N LEU A 586 -41.78 10.70 18.51
CA LEU A 586 -42.02 10.16 17.16
C LEU A 586 -43.50 10.15 16.80
N GLN A 587 -44.38 9.71 17.71
CA GLN A 587 -45.83 9.72 17.48
C GLN A 587 -46.38 11.13 17.22
N SER A 588 -45.79 12.15 17.83
CA SER A 588 -46.17 13.55 17.61
C SER A 588 -45.79 14.08 16.21
N LEU A 589 -44.82 13.44 15.54
CA LEU A 589 -44.36 13.79 14.20
C LEU A 589 -45.30 13.27 13.09
N GLY A 590 -46.13 12.27 13.36
CA GLY A 590 -46.99 11.67 12.34
C GLY A 590 -46.21 10.85 11.30
N GLN A 591 -46.66 10.85 10.04
CA GLN A 591 -46.12 10.02 8.94
C GLN A 591 -44.78 10.52 8.40
N ILE A 592 -43.87 9.60 8.07
CA ILE A 592 -42.53 9.88 7.57
C ILE A 592 -42.58 10.63 6.25
N ALA A 593 -43.37 10.12 5.29
CA ALA A 593 -43.39 10.63 3.91
C ALA A 593 -43.83 12.10 3.79
N THR A 594 -44.65 12.58 4.73
CA THR A 594 -45.20 13.94 4.74
C THR A 594 -44.55 14.85 5.79
N ASN A 595 -43.59 14.34 6.57
CA ASN A 595 -42.99 15.08 7.66
C ASN A 595 -42.04 16.19 7.15
N ASN A 596 -42.15 17.37 7.75
CA ASN A 596 -41.33 18.54 7.44
C ASN A 596 -40.40 18.97 8.59
N ILE A 597 -40.46 18.30 9.73
CA ILE A 597 -39.64 18.54 10.93
C ILE A 597 -38.42 17.61 10.92
N LEU A 598 -38.64 16.29 10.91
CA LEU A 598 -37.62 15.26 10.77
C LEU A 598 -37.64 14.75 9.33
N VAL A 599 -36.84 15.38 8.48
CA VAL A 599 -36.78 15.08 7.04
C VAL A 599 -35.71 14.06 6.67
N ASP A 600 -34.70 13.88 7.51
CA ASP A 600 -33.58 12.97 7.26
C ASP A 600 -33.96 11.53 7.65
N LEU A 601 -33.59 10.55 6.81
CA LEU A 601 -33.98 9.15 7.01
C LEU A 601 -32.89 8.28 7.64
N GLY A 602 -31.62 8.71 7.56
CA GLY A 602 -30.45 7.89 7.86
C GLY A 602 -30.27 7.46 9.31
N MET A 603 -29.30 6.56 9.55
CA MET A 603 -29.05 5.98 10.87
C MET A 603 -28.48 6.96 11.88
N ALA A 604 -27.56 7.84 11.47
CA ALA A 604 -27.01 8.83 12.39
C ALA A 604 -27.98 9.99 12.62
N HIS A 605 -28.58 10.50 11.54
CA HIS A 605 -29.25 11.80 11.54
C HIS A 605 -30.75 11.72 11.24
N GLY A 606 -31.46 10.66 11.61
CA GLY A 606 -32.83 10.48 11.09
C GLY A 606 -33.67 9.39 11.72
N TRP A 607 -34.81 9.13 11.08
CA TRP A 607 -35.80 8.13 11.50
C TRP A 607 -35.21 6.76 11.78
N ALA A 608 -34.30 6.26 10.93
CA ALA A 608 -33.68 4.96 11.13
C ALA A 608 -32.92 4.86 12.46
N GLY A 609 -32.21 5.91 12.87
CA GLY A 609 -31.48 5.95 14.14
C GLY A 609 -32.40 5.83 15.34
N ALA A 610 -33.46 6.63 15.37
CA ALA A 610 -34.44 6.62 16.46
C ALA A 610 -35.12 5.24 16.61
N LEU A 611 -35.54 4.64 15.49
CA LEU A 611 -36.14 3.30 15.49
C LEU A 611 -35.13 2.23 15.91
N TYR A 612 -33.89 2.31 15.41
CA TYR A 612 -32.83 1.38 15.76
C TYR A 612 -32.54 1.40 17.26
N ALA A 613 -32.44 2.58 17.88
CA ALA A 613 -32.19 2.69 19.32
C ALA A 613 -33.29 2.04 20.17
N ILE A 614 -34.56 2.27 19.82
CA ILE A 614 -35.70 1.63 20.51
C ILE A 614 -35.64 0.11 20.35
N MET A 615 -35.40 -0.38 19.13
CA MET A 615 -35.29 -1.81 18.87
C MET A 615 -34.09 -2.44 19.57
N LYS A 616 -32.95 -1.75 19.61
CA LYS A 616 -31.74 -2.23 20.28
C LYS A 616 -31.96 -2.34 21.79
N TRP A 617 -32.67 -1.38 22.38
CA TRP A 617 -33.10 -1.49 23.77
C TRP A 617 -34.02 -2.70 24.00
N ALA A 618 -35.00 -2.90 23.11
CA ALA A 618 -35.92 -4.03 23.17
C ALA A 618 -35.18 -5.38 23.06
N GLU A 619 -34.18 -5.49 22.16
CA GLU A 619 -33.29 -6.66 22.06
C GLU A 619 -32.58 -6.92 23.38
N THR A 620 -31.91 -5.91 23.95
CA THR A 620 -31.12 -6.06 25.18
C THR A 620 -31.98 -6.44 26.38
N THR A 621 -33.18 -5.89 26.47
CA THR A 621 -34.12 -6.16 27.58
C THR A 621 -35.00 -7.38 27.34
N GLN A 622 -34.89 -8.03 26.17
CA GLN A 622 -35.75 -9.14 25.75
C GLN A 622 -37.24 -8.77 25.77
N THR A 623 -37.56 -7.53 25.40
CA THR A 623 -38.92 -7.02 25.27
C THR A 623 -39.28 -6.82 23.80
N LEU A 624 -40.55 -6.54 23.53
CA LEU A 624 -40.98 -6.12 22.20
C LEU A 624 -41.08 -4.60 22.12
N PRO A 625 -40.63 -3.98 21.02
CA PRO A 625 -40.81 -2.56 20.82
C PRO A 625 -42.30 -2.21 20.68
N HIS A 626 -42.65 -0.95 20.92
CA HIS A 626 -44.01 -0.46 20.76
C HIS A 626 -44.52 -0.71 19.33
N PRO A 627 -45.80 -1.11 19.12
CA PRO A 627 -46.31 -1.47 17.78
C PRO A 627 -46.09 -0.42 16.68
N THR A 628 -46.14 0.87 17.04
CA THR A 628 -45.87 1.97 16.09
C THR A 628 -44.47 1.93 15.47
N VAL A 629 -43.50 1.27 16.11
CA VAL A 629 -42.16 1.06 15.53
C VAL A 629 -42.27 0.26 14.24
N GLU A 630 -43.10 -0.78 14.21
CA GLU A 630 -43.30 -1.61 13.02
C GLU A 630 -44.00 -0.83 11.90
N ASP A 631 -44.98 0.01 12.24
CA ASP A 631 -45.63 0.91 11.28
C ASP A 631 -44.61 1.84 10.60
N TYR A 632 -43.72 2.45 11.38
CA TYR A 632 -42.66 3.31 10.84
C TYR A 632 -41.61 2.56 10.03
N LEU A 633 -41.27 1.32 10.38
CA LEU A 633 -40.40 0.48 9.54
C LEU A 633 -41.03 0.24 8.17
N ASN A 634 -42.33 -0.03 8.12
CA ASN A 634 -43.06 -0.22 6.87
C ASN A 634 -43.13 1.08 6.05
N GLU A 635 -43.32 2.23 6.69
CA GLU A 635 -43.22 3.54 6.02
C GLU A 635 -41.81 3.80 5.47
N LEU A 636 -40.76 3.44 6.20
CA LEU A 636 -39.38 3.55 5.69
C LEU A 636 -39.14 2.67 4.46
N ILE A 637 -39.72 1.46 4.41
CA ILE A 637 -39.65 0.60 3.22
C ILE A 637 -40.31 1.29 2.02
N GLN A 638 -41.46 1.94 2.22
CA GLN A 638 -42.15 2.68 1.16
C GLN A 638 -41.34 3.88 0.64
N CYS A 639 -40.47 4.45 1.48
CA CYS A 639 -39.58 5.55 1.09
C CYS A 639 -38.36 5.09 0.27
N SER A 640 -38.12 3.78 0.16
CA SER A 640 -36.96 3.22 -0.54
C SER A 640 -37.18 3.05 -2.04
N ILE A 641 -36.09 2.89 -2.78
CA ILE A 641 -36.09 2.51 -4.20
C ILE A 641 -35.30 1.21 -4.34
N LEU A 642 -35.90 0.22 -4.99
CA LEU A 642 -35.24 -1.03 -5.39
C LEU A 642 -34.75 -0.91 -6.84
N THR A 643 -33.46 -1.14 -7.06
CA THR A 643 -32.83 -1.19 -8.38
C THR A 643 -32.13 -2.54 -8.58
N ALA A 644 -31.47 -2.74 -9.74
CA ALA A 644 -30.71 -3.95 -10.01
C ALA A 644 -29.50 -4.12 -9.06
N GLU A 645 -29.02 -3.01 -8.50
CA GLU A 645 -27.91 -2.95 -7.55
C GLU A 645 -28.35 -3.18 -6.10
N GLY A 646 -29.67 -3.24 -5.83
CA GLY A 646 -30.23 -3.43 -4.49
C GLY A 646 -31.13 -2.28 -4.04
N ARG A 647 -31.44 -2.24 -2.73
CA ARG A 647 -32.36 -1.25 -2.14
C ARG A 647 -31.63 -0.05 -1.56
N SER A 648 -32.14 1.14 -1.86
CA SER A 648 -31.56 2.39 -1.39
C SER A 648 -32.59 3.39 -0.87
N TRP A 649 -32.17 4.21 0.08
CA TRP A 649 -33.00 5.26 0.68
C TRP A 649 -32.47 6.64 0.34
N PRO A 650 -33.35 7.60 0.02
CA PRO A 650 -32.93 8.98 -0.14
C PRO A 650 -32.44 9.52 1.21
N ILE A 651 -31.48 10.44 1.19
CA ILE A 651 -30.99 11.09 2.41
C ILE A 651 -32.15 11.78 3.15
N ARG A 652 -33.05 12.43 2.38
CA ARG A 652 -34.22 13.16 2.87
C ARG A 652 -35.50 12.80 2.13
N THR A 653 -36.63 12.94 2.82
CA THR A 653 -37.99 12.71 2.28
C THR A 653 -38.31 13.61 1.07
N ASN A 654 -37.81 14.85 1.03
CA ASN A 654 -38.20 15.87 0.04
C ASN A 654 -37.24 16.10 -1.14
N THR A 655 -36.25 15.23 -1.38
CA THR A 655 -35.27 15.42 -2.46
C THR A 655 -35.86 15.12 -3.85
N PRO A 656 -35.75 15.99 -4.89
CA PRO A 656 -36.26 15.69 -6.24
C PRO A 656 -35.58 14.47 -6.90
N HIS A 657 -36.32 13.69 -7.71
CA HIS A 657 -35.87 12.44 -8.37
C HIS A 657 -34.80 12.57 -9.49
N ARG A 658 -33.87 13.55 -9.46
CA ARG A 658 -32.77 13.64 -10.45
C ARG A 658 -31.51 12.85 -10.04
N LYS A 659 -30.73 12.43 -11.04
CA LYS A 659 -30.16 11.07 -11.20
C LYS A 659 -28.85 10.67 -10.47
N THR A 660 -28.16 11.48 -9.67
CA THR A 660 -26.82 11.06 -9.17
C THR A 660 -26.43 11.49 -7.75
N GLU A 661 -27.15 12.40 -7.09
CA GLU A 661 -26.77 12.94 -5.76
C GLU A 661 -27.62 12.39 -4.59
N ARG A 662 -28.52 11.43 -4.85
CA ARG A 662 -29.61 11.08 -3.91
C ARG A 662 -29.34 9.91 -2.97
N PHE A 663 -28.48 8.97 -3.36
CA PHE A 663 -28.29 7.70 -2.64
C PHE A 663 -26.83 7.52 -2.23
N MET A 664 -26.60 7.15 -0.98
CA MET A 664 -25.27 6.95 -0.41
C MET A 664 -25.14 5.53 0.16
N GLY A 665 -23.94 4.98 0.11
CA GLY A 665 -23.61 3.75 0.84
C GLY A 665 -23.15 4.01 2.29
N SER A 666 -23.16 5.25 2.80
CA SER A 666 -22.63 5.56 4.14
C SER A 666 -23.48 4.97 5.27
N TRP A 667 -22.89 4.66 6.41
CA TRP A 667 -23.64 4.26 7.62
C TRP A 667 -24.53 5.41 8.11
N CYS A 668 -23.99 6.64 8.17
CA CYS A 668 -24.70 7.77 8.78
C CYS A 668 -25.98 8.20 8.04
N LYS A 669 -25.96 8.25 6.70
CA LYS A 669 -27.04 8.80 5.87
C LYS A 669 -27.53 7.86 4.76
N GLY A 670 -26.87 6.72 4.59
CA GLY A 670 -27.06 5.83 3.45
C GLY A 670 -27.58 4.44 3.83
N SER A 671 -27.67 3.57 2.82
CA SER A 671 -28.25 2.22 2.94
C SER A 671 -27.56 1.32 3.97
N THR A 672 -26.28 1.55 4.26
CA THR A 672 -25.51 0.76 5.23
C THR A 672 -26.16 0.74 6.60
N GLY A 673 -26.70 1.88 7.06
CA GLY A 673 -27.44 1.92 8.33
C GLY A 673 -28.70 1.04 8.30
N PHE A 674 -29.41 1.02 7.17
CA PHE A 674 -30.65 0.24 7.02
C PHE A 674 -30.41 -1.27 7.02
N VAL A 675 -29.22 -1.74 6.65
CA VAL A 675 -28.83 -3.16 6.83
C VAL A 675 -28.93 -3.56 8.30
N HIS A 676 -28.37 -2.75 9.21
CA HIS A 676 -28.44 -3.02 10.65
C HIS A 676 -29.88 -2.89 11.18
N LEU A 677 -30.61 -1.86 10.73
CA LEU A 677 -32.00 -1.62 11.13
C LEU A 677 -32.91 -2.81 10.81
N PHE A 678 -32.98 -3.20 9.53
CA PHE A 678 -33.88 -4.25 9.09
C PHE A 678 -33.37 -5.64 9.46
N GLY A 679 -32.05 -5.83 9.57
CA GLY A 679 -31.48 -7.05 10.14
C GLY A 679 -31.96 -7.27 11.58
N LEU A 680 -31.93 -6.23 12.43
CA LEU A 680 -32.43 -6.29 13.80
C LEU A 680 -33.96 -6.47 13.84
N ALA A 681 -34.70 -5.76 12.98
CA ALA A 681 -36.15 -5.92 12.87
C ALA A 681 -36.55 -7.36 12.52
N ALA A 682 -35.84 -8.00 11.58
CA ALA A 682 -36.09 -9.39 11.20
C ALA A 682 -35.98 -10.35 12.39
N GLN A 683 -35.00 -10.13 13.26
CA GLN A 683 -34.79 -10.92 14.48
C GLN A 683 -35.88 -10.66 15.53
N LEU A 684 -36.20 -9.39 15.81
CA LEU A 684 -37.14 -9.02 16.87
C LEU A 684 -38.59 -9.37 16.51
N PHE A 685 -39.01 -9.08 15.28
CA PHE A 685 -40.36 -9.35 14.81
C PHE A 685 -40.53 -10.76 14.24
N ASN A 686 -39.44 -11.52 14.10
CA ASN A 686 -39.41 -12.85 13.48
C ASN A 686 -40.08 -12.87 12.09
N LYS A 687 -39.78 -11.85 11.27
CA LYS A 687 -40.32 -11.68 9.91
C LYS A 687 -39.20 -11.79 8.87
N PRO A 688 -39.22 -12.81 7.99
CA PRO A 688 -38.16 -13.00 6.99
C PRO A 688 -38.11 -11.88 5.95
N ASP A 689 -39.24 -11.22 5.67
CA ASP A 689 -39.33 -10.10 4.72
C ASP A 689 -38.36 -8.97 5.10
N TYR A 690 -38.19 -8.67 6.39
CA TYR A 690 -37.20 -7.67 6.82
C TYR A 690 -35.75 -8.12 6.58
N LEU A 691 -35.47 -9.42 6.63
CA LEU A 691 -34.14 -9.95 6.31
C LEU A 691 -33.85 -9.83 4.81
N GLU A 692 -34.87 -10.00 3.96
CA GLU A 692 -34.77 -9.75 2.52
C GLU A 692 -34.47 -8.27 2.24
N ILE A 693 -35.22 -7.35 2.86
CA ILE A 693 -34.96 -5.90 2.78
C ILE A 693 -33.53 -5.55 3.21
N ALA A 694 -33.04 -6.16 4.30
CA ALA A 694 -31.67 -5.98 4.77
C ALA A 694 -30.62 -6.52 3.77
N GLY A 695 -30.92 -7.65 3.13
CA GLY A 695 -30.09 -8.23 2.06
C GLY A 695 -30.01 -7.35 0.83
N GLU A 696 -31.14 -6.83 0.36
CA GLU A 696 -31.18 -5.87 -0.76
C GLU A 696 -30.43 -4.59 -0.43
N ALA A 697 -30.54 -4.08 0.81
CA ALA A 697 -29.76 -2.94 1.28
C ALA A 697 -28.26 -3.25 1.30
N ALA A 698 -27.88 -4.46 1.70
CA ALA A 698 -26.49 -4.91 1.74
C ALA A 698 -25.89 -5.09 0.34
N ASP A 699 -26.69 -5.54 -0.64
CA ASP A 699 -26.29 -5.57 -2.05
C ASP A 699 -25.95 -4.16 -2.54
N PHE A 700 -26.85 -3.19 -2.30
CA PHE A 700 -26.60 -1.80 -2.69
C PHE A 700 -25.37 -1.22 -1.99
N THR A 701 -25.23 -1.44 -0.68
CA THR A 701 -24.07 -1.00 0.11
C THR A 701 -22.75 -1.50 -0.49
N PHE A 702 -22.69 -2.73 -0.98
CA PHE A 702 -21.47 -3.29 -1.55
C PHE A 702 -21.07 -2.60 -2.87
N THR A 703 -22.06 -2.25 -3.70
CA THR A 703 -21.84 -1.62 -5.01
C THR A 703 -21.86 -0.09 -5.00
N ALA A 704 -22.24 0.53 -3.88
CA ALA A 704 -22.42 1.97 -3.78
C ALA A 704 -21.13 2.77 -4.04
N PRO A 705 -21.22 4.00 -4.59
CA PRO A 705 -20.07 4.88 -4.79
C PRO A 705 -19.30 5.17 -3.50
N GLN A 706 -17.98 5.21 -3.62
CA GLN A 706 -17.04 5.33 -2.49
C GLN A 706 -17.13 6.69 -1.80
N ASN A 707 -17.15 6.68 -0.46
CA ASN A 707 -17.18 7.88 0.40
C ASN A 707 -16.09 7.82 1.49
N GLY A 708 -14.89 7.39 1.10
CA GLY A 708 -13.73 7.22 1.98
C GLY A 708 -13.69 5.88 2.70
N ALA A 709 -12.82 5.75 3.72
CA ALA A 709 -12.57 4.49 4.41
C ALA A 709 -13.12 4.39 5.84
N SER A 710 -13.58 5.50 6.40
CA SER A 710 -13.99 5.59 7.80
C SER A 710 -15.23 4.75 8.16
N LEU A 711 -15.47 4.50 9.45
CA LEU A 711 -16.70 3.86 9.94
C LEU A 711 -17.97 4.65 9.59
N CYS A 712 -17.90 5.99 9.66
CA CYS A 712 -19.08 6.84 9.51
C CYS A 712 -19.61 6.89 8.07
N CYS A 713 -18.73 7.23 7.11
CA CYS A 713 -19.12 7.45 5.72
C CYS A 713 -18.53 6.45 4.74
N GLY A 714 -17.56 5.65 5.17
CA GLY A 714 -16.69 4.91 4.28
C GLY A 714 -16.82 3.39 4.37
N ASP A 715 -15.87 2.75 3.72
CA ASP A 715 -15.83 1.30 3.50
C ASP A 715 -15.84 0.48 4.79
N ALA A 716 -15.27 1.00 5.88
CA ALA A 716 -15.25 0.26 7.13
C ALA A 716 -16.67 0.09 7.73
N GLY A 717 -17.51 1.11 7.64
CA GLY A 717 -18.92 0.99 8.04
C GLY A 717 -19.70 0.05 7.12
N MET A 718 -19.44 0.11 5.82
CA MET A 718 -20.04 -0.80 4.84
C MET A 718 -19.65 -2.26 5.12
N ALA A 719 -18.40 -2.52 5.54
CA ALA A 719 -17.92 -3.85 5.90
C ALA A 719 -18.66 -4.41 7.12
N TYR A 720 -18.86 -3.61 8.18
CA TYR A 720 -19.63 -4.02 9.35
C TYR A 720 -21.09 -4.38 8.99
N ALA A 721 -21.71 -3.69 8.03
CA ALA A 721 -23.03 -4.07 7.54
C ALA A 721 -23.02 -5.45 6.84
N GLN A 722 -21.99 -5.76 6.05
CA GLN A 722 -21.86 -7.11 5.48
C GLN A 722 -21.62 -8.16 6.57
N LEU A 723 -20.80 -7.86 7.58
CA LEU A 723 -20.59 -8.75 8.73
C LEU A 723 -21.89 -8.98 9.52
N SER A 724 -22.73 -7.95 9.68
CA SER A 724 -24.06 -8.07 10.28
C SER A 724 -24.96 -9.03 9.50
N MET A 725 -24.95 -8.95 8.16
CA MET A 725 -25.67 -9.91 7.33
C MET A 725 -25.12 -11.33 7.46
N PHE A 726 -23.80 -11.51 7.50
CA PHE A 726 -23.21 -12.82 7.75
C PHE A 726 -23.63 -13.38 9.12
N GLN A 727 -23.70 -12.54 10.15
CA GLN A 727 -24.10 -12.95 11.50
C GLN A 727 -25.55 -13.47 11.55
N ARG A 728 -26.41 -12.99 10.65
CA ARG A 728 -27.83 -13.37 10.58
C ARG A 728 -28.10 -14.51 9.62
N THR A 729 -27.42 -14.53 8.47
CA THR A 729 -27.69 -15.47 7.36
C THR A 729 -26.74 -16.65 7.29
N ARG A 730 -25.52 -16.51 7.84
CA ARG A 730 -24.40 -17.45 7.68
C ARG A 730 -23.93 -17.64 6.22
N GLU A 731 -24.28 -16.75 5.31
CA GLU A 731 -23.83 -16.84 3.91
C GLU A 731 -22.41 -16.27 3.73
N ASP A 732 -21.48 -17.09 3.24
CA ASP A 732 -20.07 -16.72 3.06
C ASP A 732 -19.84 -15.54 2.11
N LYS A 733 -20.79 -15.28 1.19
CA LYS A 733 -20.73 -14.14 0.27
C LYS A 733 -20.55 -12.82 1.02
N TYR A 734 -21.16 -12.69 2.20
CA TYR A 734 -21.09 -11.48 3.01
C TYR A 734 -19.72 -11.31 3.68
N VAL A 735 -19.07 -12.40 4.09
CA VAL A 735 -17.68 -12.35 4.59
C VAL A 735 -16.73 -11.94 3.47
N GLY A 736 -16.91 -12.51 2.26
CA GLY A 736 -16.13 -12.13 1.09
C GLY A 736 -16.29 -10.65 0.74
N ARG A 737 -17.52 -10.12 0.77
CA ARG A 737 -17.79 -8.69 0.57
C ARG A 737 -17.21 -7.81 1.68
N ALA A 738 -17.34 -8.23 2.94
CA ALA A 738 -16.76 -7.54 4.08
C ALA A 738 -15.24 -7.43 3.95
N GLN A 739 -14.56 -8.52 3.53
CA GLN A 739 -13.12 -8.52 3.30
C GLN A 739 -12.70 -7.52 2.22
N VAL A 740 -13.41 -7.51 1.08
CA VAL A 740 -13.15 -6.54 0.00
C VAL A 740 -13.28 -5.10 0.48
N LEU A 741 -14.29 -4.81 1.30
CA LEU A 741 -14.48 -3.48 1.88
C LEU A 741 -13.42 -3.15 2.94
N ALA A 742 -13.10 -4.13 3.80
CA ALA A 742 -12.13 -4.00 4.87
C ALA A 742 -10.73 -3.69 4.34
N ASP A 743 -10.23 -4.43 3.36
CA ASP A 743 -8.91 -4.09 2.84
C ASP A 743 -8.92 -2.85 1.94
N ARG A 744 -10.06 -2.48 1.32
CA ARG A 744 -10.18 -1.19 0.64
C ARG A 744 -10.06 -0.04 1.63
N ALA A 745 -10.68 -0.19 2.81
CA ALA A 745 -10.53 0.74 3.91
C ALA A 745 -9.07 0.81 4.40
N ALA A 746 -8.41 -0.34 4.56
CA ALA A 746 -7.02 -0.43 5.02
C ALA A 746 -6.02 0.31 4.12
N ASN A 747 -6.26 0.29 2.80
CA ASN A 747 -5.38 0.88 1.79
C ASN A 747 -5.71 2.36 1.47
N SER A 748 -6.72 2.93 2.11
CA SER A 748 -7.14 4.30 1.87
C SER A 748 -6.44 5.30 2.79
N GLU A 749 -6.17 6.50 2.28
CA GLU A 749 -5.63 7.58 3.09
C GLU A 749 -6.73 8.22 3.96
N LEU A 750 -6.52 8.22 5.28
CA LEU A 750 -7.31 8.97 6.25
C LEU A 750 -6.38 9.90 7.03
N LYS A 751 -6.76 11.18 7.11
CA LYS A 751 -5.96 12.25 7.73
C LYS A 751 -6.04 12.29 9.26
N LEU A 752 -7.12 11.74 9.83
CA LEU A 752 -7.36 11.75 11.27
C LEU A 752 -6.91 10.43 11.89
N ALA A 753 -5.67 10.33 12.38
CA ALA A 753 -5.14 9.07 12.89
C ALA A 753 -5.92 8.55 14.12
N GLY A 754 -6.23 9.43 15.08
CA GLY A 754 -6.86 9.07 16.37
C GLY A 754 -8.40 9.02 16.39
N SER A 755 -9.07 9.36 15.28
CA SER A 755 -10.54 9.34 15.25
C SER A 755 -11.06 7.92 15.05
N LEU A 756 -11.97 7.50 15.94
CA LEU A 756 -12.65 6.22 15.84
C LEU A 756 -13.54 6.15 14.59
N TYR A 757 -14.35 7.19 14.36
CA TYR A 757 -15.41 7.13 13.33
C TYR A 757 -15.08 7.78 12.00
N LYS A 758 -14.11 8.71 11.96
CA LYS A 758 -13.63 9.40 10.74
C LYS A 758 -12.19 9.06 10.39
N GLY A 759 -11.51 8.30 11.26
CA GLY A 759 -10.08 8.09 11.21
C GLY A 759 -9.64 6.64 11.01
N ARG A 760 -8.32 6.43 11.05
CA ARG A 760 -7.70 5.11 10.86
C ARG A 760 -7.99 4.16 12.02
N LEU A 761 -8.26 4.67 13.21
CA LEU A 761 -8.48 3.86 14.40
C LEU A 761 -9.65 2.86 14.22
N GLY A 762 -10.80 3.33 13.70
CA GLY A 762 -11.95 2.46 13.43
C GLY A 762 -11.70 1.44 12.32
N VAL A 763 -10.87 1.79 11.32
CA VAL A 763 -10.45 0.84 10.29
C VAL A 763 -9.63 -0.28 10.91
N HIS A 764 -8.65 0.04 11.77
CA HIS A 764 -7.84 -0.98 12.43
C HIS A 764 -8.68 -1.91 13.32
N LEU A 765 -9.69 -1.39 14.03
CA LEU A 765 -10.62 -2.24 14.79
C LEU A 765 -11.42 -3.19 13.89
N LEU A 766 -11.95 -2.71 12.76
CA LEU A 766 -12.60 -3.57 11.78
C LEU A 766 -11.68 -4.71 11.34
N LEU A 767 -10.40 -4.40 11.03
CA LEU A 767 -9.45 -5.41 10.58
C LEU A 767 -9.19 -6.48 11.64
N LEU A 768 -9.20 -6.12 12.92
CA LEU A 768 -9.16 -7.11 14.00
C LEU A 768 -10.46 -7.92 14.06
N ASP A 769 -11.61 -7.29 13.86
CA ASP A 769 -12.91 -7.96 13.88
C ASP A 769 -13.11 -8.93 12.73
N MET A 770 -12.44 -8.71 11.60
CA MET A 770 -12.40 -9.65 10.48
C MET A 770 -11.78 -11.02 10.84
N GLU A 771 -10.99 -11.13 11.90
CA GLU A 771 -10.50 -12.43 12.40
C GLU A 771 -11.61 -13.31 12.97
N ASN A 772 -12.68 -12.70 13.49
CA ASN A 772 -13.86 -13.41 13.98
C ASN A 772 -15.14 -12.69 13.52
N PRO A 773 -15.55 -12.89 12.25
CA PRO A 773 -16.73 -12.24 11.66
C PRO A 773 -18.03 -12.44 12.46
N LEU A 774 -18.15 -13.53 13.21
CA LEU A 774 -19.32 -13.83 14.04
C LEU A 774 -19.43 -12.93 15.27
N ALA A 775 -18.28 -12.55 15.84
CA ALA A 775 -18.18 -11.73 17.03
C ALA A 775 -17.97 -10.24 16.72
N ALA A 776 -17.76 -9.87 15.46
CA ALA A 776 -17.56 -8.49 15.03
C ALA A 776 -18.73 -7.59 15.46
N ARG A 777 -18.43 -6.42 16.03
CA ARG A 777 -19.43 -5.43 16.45
C ARG A 777 -18.93 -4.04 16.12
N MET A 778 -19.75 -3.23 15.44
CA MET A 778 -19.36 -1.87 15.12
C MET A 778 -19.26 -1.04 16.42
N PRO A 779 -18.12 -0.37 16.69
CA PRO A 779 -17.87 0.34 17.96
C PRO A 779 -18.96 1.34 18.34
N PHE A 780 -19.45 1.33 19.60
CA PHE A 780 -20.50 2.25 20.07
C PHE A 780 -21.81 2.21 19.23
N PHE A 781 -22.11 1.07 18.61
CA PHE A 781 -23.32 0.91 17.80
C PHE A 781 -23.98 -0.48 17.91
N ASP A 782 -23.26 -1.56 17.59
CA ASP A 782 -23.76 -2.95 17.72
C ASP A 782 -23.38 -3.56 19.07
#